data_AF-A0A917BYS6-F1
#
_entry.id   AF-A0A917BYS6-F1
#
_cell.length_a   1.000
_cell.length_b   1.000
_cell.length_c   1.000
_cell.angle_alpha   90.00
_cell.angle_beta   90.00
_cell.angle_gamma   90.00
#
_symmetry.space_group_name_H-M   'P 1'
#
loop_
_entity.id
_entity.type
_entity.pdbx_description
1 polymer ?
#
loop_
_entity_poly.entity_id
_entity_poly.type
_entity_poly.pdbx_seq_one_letter_code
_entity_poly.pdbx_strand_id
1 'polypeptide(L)'
;MIKAVLFQLHWFFGITAGIVLGVVGLTGGMLSFEDEIISALNPGIITVAPLPSPLLTPDALLAKIRAAEPDRAVTMLVLRAEPDRAARVLIAPPPGTQGRGEVRYANPYDGALLPPPRGQETMRFIMQIHRWLAAGEVGKQIVGASTAILIFFALSGLYLRWPRNALSLKRWFTLDLSKRGRSLFWELHSVIGTWVLPFYLLAALTGLTWSYEWYRMGFYDVLGAPRPTARGTPPAAPPGQQAQQGTRPNGEGGERGGNRGQTGTGGGNRATADLATLWPVFLKESGGYEQVILRLPQGGSGSTQSFQYLPLHAPHDRASNTLVLDAAGKVREHKRYADLPLGQKLAGSIFPLHSGSFFGLPGTILMMVASLLMPLFTVTGWLLYLDRRRKKQAIARQSDVLDAPHSPVAAALSADVAAPVLVAFASQSGTAERLAWQSAGALKAAGLPVEVKALGALGPDALTATRRALFVVSTFGEGEAPDAARAFARRTMAGTAALGQLDYGVLALGERSYDRFCGFGRDLDAWLRTHGATPLFDRVEVDGEDPSALRHWQAQLGAISGATTQPDWVPPAYGRWRLTMRQLLNAGSQGLPSFHLALEPMDAADLAWIPGDIAEIGPHNAPAAVEAFLSATGHTGQTQVATDTGIRSLRDVLAERLLPAPAEVAGRTPDDLARTLPPLPHREYSIASIPEDGRLELLVRQTRTDTGFGLGSGWLTSHAPKGGEIALRVRRNSAFHPPAGDQPLILIGNGTGLAGLRAHLKARIRAGHDRNWLIFGERNAAHDFYFRDEIAGWTASGGLEQLDLAFSRDGGTRYVQDVLAAGADSLKDWVANGAAIYVCGSLAGMAPAVHDVLVRTLGADLLEQMAEDGRYRRDVY
;
A
#
# COMPACT_ATOMS: atom_id res chain seq x y z
N MET A 1 -16.14 0.79 -11.03
CA MET A 1 -16.62 0.04 -9.84
C MET A 1 -15.99 -1.35 -9.69
N ILE A 2 -16.03 -2.23 -10.71
CA ILE A 2 -15.54 -3.64 -10.62
C ILE A 2 -14.06 -3.76 -10.18
N LYS A 3 -13.14 -3.00 -10.80
CA LYS A 3 -11.71 -3.02 -10.41
C LYS A 3 -11.47 -2.65 -8.95
N ALA A 4 -12.23 -1.69 -8.42
CA ALA A 4 -12.10 -1.27 -7.03
C ALA A 4 -12.55 -2.36 -6.05
N VAL A 5 -13.67 -3.03 -6.35
CA VAL A 5 -14.18 -4.16 -5.56
C VAL A 5 -13.22 -5.34 -5.62
N LEU A 6 -12.73 -5.71 -6.81
CA LEU A 6 -11.75 -6.79 -6.97
C LEU A 6 -10.46 -6.49 -6.21
N PHE A 7 -9.98 -5.24 -6.24
CA PHE A 7 -8.80 -4.82 -5.48
C PHE A 7 -9.01 -4.91 -3.96
N GLN A 8 -10.19 -4.53 -3.46
CA GLN A 8 -10.55 -4.67 -2.05
C GLN A 8 -10.59 -6.14 -1.61
N LEU A 9 -11.25 -7.00 -2.39
CA LEU A 9 -11.32 -8.43 -2.14
C LEU A 9 -9.92 -9.08 -2.22
N HIS A 10 -9.10 -8.70 -3.20
CA HIS A 10 -7.74 -9.20 -3.38
C HIS A 10 -6.86 -8.92 -2.16
N TRP A 11 -6.84 -7.70 -1.63
CA TRP A 11 -6.08 -7.47 -0.41
C TRP A 11 -6.73 -8.18 0.79
N PHE A 12 -8.06 -8.15 0.94
CA PHE A 12 -8.75 -8.70 2.12
C PHE A 12 -8.45 -10.18 2.30
N PHE A 13 -8.58 -10.94 1.21
CA PHE A 13 -8.17 -12.32 1.21
C PHE A 13 -6.65 -12.44 1.36
N GLY A 14 -5.88 -11.53 0.76
CA GLY A 14 -4.41 -11.56 0.80
C GLY A 14 -3.83 -11.51 2.21
N ILE A 15 -4.45 -10.77 3.12
CA ILE A 15 -4.04 -10.70 4.54
C ILE A 15 -4.56 -11.87 5.38
N THR A 16 -5.64 -12.54 4.97
CA THR A 16 -6.25 -13.66 5.70
C THR A 16 -5.71 -15.01 5.20
N ALA A 17 -6.03 -15.38 3.97
CA ALA A 17 -5.61 -16.64 3.35
C ALA A 17 -4.12 -16.65 2.99
N GLY A 18 -3.48 -15.48 2.81
CA GLY A 18 -2.07 -15.39 2.43
C GLY A 18 -1.13 -16.11 3.40
N ILE A 19 -1.36 -16.04 4.71
CA ILE A 19 -0.50 -16.71 5.71
C ILE A 19 -0.61 -18.24 5.57
N VAL A 20 -1.83 -18.74 5.44
CA VAL A 20 -2.07 -20.17 5.21
C VAL A 20 -1.38 -20.60 3.92
N LEU A 21 -1.54 -19.84 2.83
CA LEU A 21 -0.88 -20.11 1.56
C LEU A 21 0.64 -20.06 1.67
N GLY A 22 1.22 -19.14 2.45
CA GLY A 22 2.66 -19.09 2.71
C GLY A 22 3.17 -20.36 3.39
N VAL A 23 2.46 -20.87 4.40
CA VAL A 23 2.79 -22.12 5.09
C VAL A 23 2.60 -23.33 4.16
N VAL A 24 1.49 -23.39 3.44
CA VAL A 24 1.18 -24.45 2.47
C VAL A 24 2.21 -24.45 1.33
N GLY A 25 2.64 -23.29 0.86
CA GLY A 25 3.69 -23.14 -0.15
C GLY A 25 5.07 -23.56 0.36
N LEU A 26 5.45 -23.16 1.58
CA LEU A 26 6.71 -23.59 2.19
C LEU A 26 6.76 -25.12 2.37
N THR A 27 5.70 -25.68 2.95
CA THR A 27 5.58 -27.13 3.15
C THR A 27 5.48 -27.88 1.82
N GLY A 28 4.78 -27.33 0.82
CA GLY A 28 4.70 -27.91 -0.53
C GLY A 28 6.05 -27.93 -1.24
N GLY A 29 6.85 -26.86 -1.09
CA GLY A 29 8.22 -26.82 -1.59
C GLY A 29 9.11 -27.89 -0.96
N MET A 30 9.00 -28.11 0.36
CA MET A 30 9.72 -29.18 1.06
C MET A 30 9.27 -30.58 0.61
N LEU A 31 7.96 -30.77 0.43
CA LEU A 31 7.38 -32.04 -0.01
C LEU A 31 7.67 -32.37 -1.48
N SER A 32 8.03 -31.38 -2.30
CA SER A 32 8.37 -31.58 -3.72
C SER A 32 9.57 -32.52 -3.90
N PHE A 33 10.42 -32.65 -2.88
CA PHE A 33 11.60 -33.52 -2.85
C PHE A 33 11.58 -34.48 -1.65
N GLU A 34 10.39 -34.90 -1.20
CA GLU A 34 10.26 -35.77 -0.02
C GLU A 34 11.09 -37.06 -0.14
N ASP A 35 10.99 -37.75 -1.29
CA ASP A 35 11.67 -39.03 -1.51
C ASP A 35 13.19 -38.85 -1.54
N GLU A 36 13.71 -37.79 -2.16
CA GLU A 36 15.13 -37.48 -2.22
C GLU A 36 15.69 -37.11 -0.85
N ILE A 37 14.97 -36.29 -0.07
CA ILE A 37 15.36 -35.90 1.30
C ILE A 37 15.40 -37.13 2.19
N ILE A 38 14.36 -37.96 2.16
CA ILE A 38 14.29 -39.17 2.98
C ILE A 38 15.36 -40.17 2.56
N SER A 39 15.63 -40.32 1.27
CA SER A 39 16.74 -41.15 0.77
C SER A 39 18.11 -40.64 1.26
N ALA A 40 18.36 -39.33 1.18
CA ALA A 40 19.64 -38.73 1.58
C ALA A 40 19.92 -38.85 3.08
N LEU A 41 18.88 -38.80 3.91
CA LEU A 41 19.00 -38.94 5.37
C LEU A 41 19.22 -40.39 5.83
N ASN A 42 19.03 -41.39 4.95
CA ASN A 42 18.96 -42.80 5.32
C ASN A 42 19.87 -43.72 4.47
N PRO A 43 21.18 -43.42 4.37
CA PRO A 43 22.13 -44.37 3.80
C PRO A 43 22.18 -45.65 4.66
N GLY A 44 22.21 -46.81 4.00
CA GLY A 44 22.16 -48.13 4.62
C GLY A 44 20.75 -48.65 4.95
N ILE A 45 19.70 -47.83 4.85
CA ILE A 45 18.31 -48.25 5.07
C ILE A 45 17.51 -48.17 3.76
N ILE A 46 17.53 -47.03 3.09
CA ILE A 46 16.81 -46.81 1.82
C ILE A 46 17.73 -47.06 0.64
N THR A 47 18.97 -46.57 0.72
CA THR A 47 20.06 -46.92 -0.18
C THR A 47 20.97 -47.96 0.47
N VAL A 48 21.11 -49.12 -0.14
CA VAL A 48 21.97 -50.22 0.33
C VAL A 48 23.18 -50.36 -0.58
N ALA A 49 24.31 -50.83 -0.04
CA ALA A 49 25.49 -51.08 -0.86
C ALA A 49 25.20 -52.26 -1.82
N PRO A 50 25.37 -52.07 -3.15
CA PRO A 50 25.17 -53.17 -4.10
C PRO A 50 26.13 -54.34 -3.82
N LEU A 51 25.60 -55.56 -3.82
CA LEU A 51 26.38 -56.79 -3.72
C LEU A 51 26.54 -57.46 -5.09
N PRO A 52 27.61 -58.24 -5.32
CA PRO A 52 27.82 -58.97 -6.57
C PRO A 52 26.78 -60.07 -6.85
N SER A 53 26.04 -60.53 -5.84
CA SER A 53 24.97 -61.52 -5.98
C SER A 53 23.72 -60.91 -6.64
N PRO A 54 22.91 -61.68 -7.39
CA PRO A 54 21.65 -61.17 -7.93
C PRO A 54 20.67 -60.79 -6.80
N LEU A 55 19.76 -59.86 -7.08
CA LEU A 55 18.66 -59.51 -6.16
C LEU A 55 17.76 -60.74 -5.94
N LEU A 56 17.21 -60.88 -4.73
CA LEU A 56 16.26 -61.94 -4.42
C LEU A 56 14.97 -61.76 -5.22
N THR A 57 14.42 -62.87 -5.72
CA THR A 57 13.09 -62.89 -6.31
C THR A 57 12.02 -62.59 -5.23
N PRO A 58 10.84 -62.08 -5.61
CA PRO A 58 9.80 -61.73 -4.64
C PRO A 58 9.42 -62.87 -3.69
N ASP A 59 9.39 -64.12 -4.18
CA ASP A 59 9.11 -65.32 -3.39
C ASP A 59 10.22 -65.62 -2.38
N ALA A 60 11.49 -65.55 -2.79
CA ALA A 60 12.64 -65.78 -1.93
C ALA A 60 12.75 -64.70 -0.84
N LEU A 61 12.56 -63.43 -1.22
CA LEU A 61 12.54 -62.31 -0.29
C LEU A 61 11.39 -62.43 0.72
N LEU A 62 10.19 -62.79 0.25
CA LEU A 62 9.02 -63.00 1.11
C LEU A 62 9.25 -64.16 2.10
N ALA A 63 9.88 -65.25 1.67
CA ALA A 63 10.23 -66.37 2.53
C ALA A 63 11.18 -65.95 3.66
N LYS A 64 12.22 -65.17 3.33
CA LYS A 64 13.18 -64.63 4.31
C LYS A 64 12.51 -63.70 5.33
N ILE A 65 11.67 -62.78 4.86
CA ILE A 65 10.96 -61.85 5.76
C ILE A 65 9.99 -62.59 6.69
N ARG A 66 9.25 -63.58 6.18
CA ARG A 66 8.33 -64.38 7.00
C ARG A 66 9.05 -65.23 8.04
N ALA A 67 10.27 -65.67 7.74
CA ALA A 67 11.10 -66.37 8.73
C ALA A 67 11.53 -65.42 9.86
N ALA A 68 11.76 -64.14 9.56
CA ALA A 68 12.10 -63.12 10.56
C ALA A 68 10.89 -62.59 11.34
N GLU A 69 9.69 -62.60 10.74
CA GLU A 69 8.42 -62.11 11.33
C GLU A 69 7.32 -63.19 11.22
N PRO A 70 7.39 -64.29 11.99
CA PRO A 70 6.49 -65.43 11.83
C PRO A 70 5.05 -65.15 12.27
N ASP A 71 4.87 -64.22 13.21
CA ASP A 71 3.58 -63.96 13.86
C ASP A 71 2.71 -62.92 13.14
N ARG A 72 3.24 -62.28 12.08
CA ARG A 72 2.58 -61.18 11.36
C ARG A 72 2.59 -61.42 9.86
N ALA A 73 1.42 -61.31 9.24
CA ALA A 73 1.31 -61.51 7.78
C ALA A 73 1.91 -60.34 6.99
N VAL A 74 2.73 -60.64 5.98
CA VAL A 74 3.14 -59.67 4.96
C VAL A 74 1.99 -59.46 3.98
N THR A 75 1.65 -58.20 3.70
CA THR A 75 0.44 -57.81 2.96
C THR A 75 0.75 -57.14 1.63
N MET A 76 1.91 -56.49 1.53
CA MET A 76 2.36 -55.83 0.32
C MET A 76 3.89 -55.85 0.26
N LEU A 77 4.43 -56.05 -0.93
CA LEU A 77 5.85 -55.94 -1.24
C LEU A 77 6.05 -54.93 -2.37
N VAL A 78 7.02 -54.03 -2.22
CA VAL A 78 7.38 -53.03 -3.22
C VAL A 78 8.84 -53.21 -3.57
N LEU A 79 9.11 -53.44 -4.85
CA LEU A 79 10.45 -53.71 -5.38
C LEU A 79 10.84 -52.61 -6.36
N ARG A 80 12.12 -52.25 -6.37
CA ARG A 80 12.75 -51.33 -7.33
C ARG A 80 13.72 -52.15 -8.20
N ALA A 81 13.93 -51.74 -9.44
CA ALA A 81 14.92 -52.40 -10.31
C ALA A 81 16.36 -51.96 -10.02
N GLU A 82 16.53 -50.77 -9.43
CA GLU A 82 17.82 -50.26 -8.96
C GLU A 82 18.42 -51.18 -7.88
N PRO A 83 19.68 -51.64 -8.04
CA PRO A 83 20.29 -52.62 -7.14
C PRO A 83 20.63 -52.05 -5.75
N ASP A 84 20.77 -50.73 -5.65
CA ASP A 84 21.06 -50.01 -4.41
C ASP A 84 19.79 -49.64 -3.63
N ARG A 85 18.59 -50.05 -4.04
CA ARG A 85 17.33 -49.69 -3.36
C ARG A 85 16.79 -50.82 -2.51
N ALA A 86 16.53 -50.54 -1.24
CA ALA A 86 15.87 -51.49 -0.34
C ALA A 86 14.43 -51.79 -0.76
N ALA A 87 14.01 -53.04 -0.56
CA ALA A 87 12.62 -53.44 -0.76
C ALA A 87 11.75 -52.89 0.38
N ARG A 88 10.53 -52.43 0.07
CA ARG A 88 9.59 -51.93 1.08
C ARG A 88 8.49 -52.96 1.32
N VAL A 89 8.22 -53.24 2.59
CA VAL A 89 7.33 -54.32 3.03
C VAL A 89 6.25 -53.74 3.94
N LEU A 90 4.98 -54.06 3.68
CA LEU A 90 3.89 -53.73 4.59
C LEU A 90 3.49 -54.98 5.38
N ILE A 91 3.75 -54.96 6.69
CA ILE A 91 3.44 -56.04 7.62
C ILE A 91 2.13 -55.73 8.33
N ALA A 92 1.24 -56.71 8.48
CA ALA A 92 -0.04 -56.56 9.17
C ALA A 92 0.14 -56.05 10.62
N PRO A 93 -0.85 -55.35 11.19
CA PRO A 93 -0.81 -54.97 12.59
C PRO A 93 -0.74 -56.23 13.49
N PRO A 94 -0.18 -56.12 14.71
CA PRO A 94 -0.17 -57.21 15.67
C PRO A 94 -1.58 -57.81 15.89
N PRO A 95 -1.70 -59.13 16.13
CA PRO A 95 -2.98 -59.77 16.40
C PRO A 95 -3.75 -59.05 17.52
N GLY A 96 -5.03 -58.73 17.27
CA GLY A 96 -5.88 -58.01 18.23
C GLY A 96 -5.82 -56.48 18.16
N THR A 97 -4.95 -55.89 17.34
CA THR A 97 -4.92 -54.43 17.11
C THR A 97 -5.54 -54.06 15.76
N GLN A 98 -6.40 -53.02 15.76
CA GLN A 98 -6.96 -52.45 14.54
C GLN A 98 -5.98 -51.39 13.99
N GLY A 99 -5.61 -51.48 12.70
CA GLY A 99 -4.68 -50.53 12.08
C GLY A 99 -4.27 -50.89 10.66
N ARG A 100 -3.52 -49.99 9.99
CA ARG A 100 -3.09 -50.12 8.58
C ARG A 100 -1.82 -50.98 8.36
N GLY A 101 -1.26 -51.56 9.42
CA GLY A 101 0.02 -52.28 9.35
C GLY A 101 1.24 -51.35 9.42
N GLU A 102 2.41 -51.96 9.44
CA GLU A 102 3.71 -51.29 9.61
C GLU A 102 4.56 -51.41 8.34
N VAL A 103 5.12 -50.29 7.89
CA VAL A 103 6.03 -50.27 6.74
C VAL A 103 7.47 -50.48 7.23
N ARG A 104 8.12 -51.52 6.72
CA ARG A 104 9.51 -51.89 7.01
C ARG A 104 10.33 -51.92 5.72
N TYR A 105 11.64 -51.82 5.85
CA TYR A 105 12.58 -51.96 4.74
C TYR A 105 13.32 -53.28 4.87
N ALA A 106 13.58 -53.94 3.74
CA ALA A 106 14.34 -55.18 3.70
C ALA A 106 15.49 -55.02 2.69
N ASN A 107 16.67 -55.50 3.06
CA ASN A 107 17.78 -55.58 2.14
C ASN A 107 17.42 -56.56 1.01
N PRO A 108 17.52 -56.16 -0.27
CA PRO A 108 17.04 -56.94 -1.40
C PRO A 108 17.93 -58.15 -1.73
N TYR A 109 19.12 -58.27 -1.12
CA TYR A 109 20.06 -59.36 -1.37
C TYR A 109 19.96 -60.51 -0.37
N ASP A 110 19.67 -60.23 0.91
CA ASP A 110 19.63 -61.24 1.98
C ASP A 110 18.27 -61.34 2.69
N GLY A 111 17.38 -60.36 2.46
CA GLY A 111 16.06 -60.27 3.09
C GLY A 111 16.08 -59.81 4.55
N ALA A 112 17.21 -59.32 5.05
CA ALA A 112 17.33 -58.79 6.41
C ALA A 112 16.45 -57.54 6.58
N LEU A 113 15.65 -57.50 7.64
CA LEU A 113 14.84 -56.33 7.98
C LEU A 113 15.72 -55.21 8.52
N LEU A 114 15.60 -54.03 7.92
CA LEU A 114 16.37 -52.84 8.23
C LEU A 114 15.63 -51.98 9.27
N PRO A 115 16.36 -51.18 10.07
CA PRO A 115 15.76 -50.24 11.01
C PRO A 115 14.77 -49.27 10.34
N PRO A 116 13.83 -48.69 11.11
CA PRO A 116 12.94 -47.66 10.57
C PRO A 116 13.74 -46.43 10.12
N PRO A 117 13.42 -45.84 8.95
CA PRO A 117 14.14 -44.69 8.45
C PRO A 117 13.85 -43.42 9.25
N ARG A 118 14.88 -42.60 9.41
CA ARG A 118 14.88 -41.29 10.06
C ARG A 118 14.14 -40.26 9.20
N GLY A 119 13.50 -39.29 9.86
CA GLY A 119 12.84 -38.16 9.19
C GLY A 119 11.43 -38.44 8.67
N GLN A 120 10.95 -39.69 8.64
CA GLN A 120 9.59 -40.02 8.18
C GLN A 120 8.50 -39.35 9.01
N GLU A 121 8.69 -39.23 10.33
CA GLU A 121 7.71 -38.55 11.19
C GLU A 121 7.69 -37.05 10.92
N THR A 122 8.85 -36.43 10.72
CA THR A 122 8.97 -35.03 10.32
C THR A 122 8.25 -34.76 9.00
N MET A 123 8.46 -35.61 7.98
CA MET A 123 7.83 -35.41 6.68
C MET A 123 6.32 -35.66 6.74
N ARG A 124 5.89 -36.66 7.52
CA ARG A 124 4.46 -36.89 7.81
C ARG A 124 3.83 -35.67 8.50
N PHE A 125 4.54 -35.05 9.43
CA PHE A 125 4.10 -33.82 10.09
C PHE A 125 4.03 -32.64 9.11
N ILE A 126 5.03 -32.46 8.24
CA ILE A 126 5.00 -31.45 7.17
C ILE A 126 3.80 -31.66 6.24
N MET A 127 3.51 -32.90 5.85
CA MET A 127 2.32 -33.26 5.07
C MET A 127 1.01 -32.99 5.84
N GLN A 128 0.99 -33.25 7.15
CA GLN A 128 -0.14 -32.89 8.01
C GLN A 128 -0.39 -31.38 8.02
N ILE A 129 0.67 -30.57 8.04
CA ILE A 129 0.56 -29.11 7.92
C ILE A 129 0.06 -28.72 6.53
N HIS A 130 0.67 -29.25 5.47
CA HIS A 130 0.36 -28.88 4.09
C HIS A 130 -1.12 -29.11 3.74
N ARG A 131 -1.67 -30.26 4.14
CA ARG A 131 -3.04 -30.66 3.75
C ARG A 131 -4.10 -30.43 4.83
N TRP A 132 -3.72 -30.43 6.11
CA TRP A 132 -4.66 -30.31 7.23
C TRP A 132 -4.26 -29.24 8.24
N LEU A 133 -3.19 -28.46 8.03
CA LEU A 133 -2.64 -27.52 9.03
C LEU A 133 -2.40 -28.14 10.41
N ALA A 134 -2.18 -29.46 10.46
CA ALA A 134 -2.15 -30.26 11.69
C ALA A 134 -3.41 -30.10 12.60
N ALA A 135 -4.54 -29.71 12.02
CA ALA A 135 -5.81 -29.41 12.71
C ALA A 135 -6.98 -30.28 12.20
N GLY A 136 -6.68 -31.47 11.66
CA GLY A 136 -7.69 -32.43 11.20
C GLY A 136 -8.62 -31.88 10.11
N GLU A 137 -9.88 -32.30 10.11
CA GLU A 137 -10.85 -31.90 9.07
C GLU A 137 -11.07 -30.38 9.01
N VAL A 138 -10.97 -29.66 10.13
CA VAL A 138 -11.09 -28.20 10.13
C VAL A 138 -9.96 -27.58 9.32
N GLY A 139 -8.71 -27.98 9.58
CA GLY A 139 -7.59 -27.42 8.83
C GLY A 139 -7.61 -27.80 7.35
N LYS A 140 -8.14 -28.97 6.98
CA LYS A 140 -8.40 -29.31 5.57
C LYS A 140 -9.39 -28.35 4.90
N GLN A 141 -10.46 -27.96 5.60
CA GLN A 141 -11.39 -26.94 5.08
C GLN A 141 -10.72 -25.59 4.89
N ILE A 142 -9.84 -25.19 5.81
CA ILE A 142 -9.08 -23.94 5.73
C ILE A 142 -8.11 -23.95 4.55
N VAL A 143 -7.36 -25.05 4.37
CA VAL A 143 -6.47 -25.23 3.21
C VAL A 143 -7.29 -25.18 1.93
N GLY A 144 -8.38 -25.95 1.84
CA GLY A 144 -9.28 -25.97 0.68
C GLY A 144 -9.83 -24.59 0.31
N ALA A 145 -10.33 -23.84 1.28
CA ALA A 145 -10.82 -22.48 1.06
C ALA A 145 -9.69 -21.53 0.59
N SER A 146 -8.51 -21.65 1.21
CA SER A 146 -7.34 -20.85 0.83
C SER A 146 -6.86 -21.19 -0.59
N THR A 147 -6.92 -22.47 -1.00
CA THR A 147 -6.62 -22.90 -2.36
C THR A 147 -7.60 -22.33 -3.38
N ALA A 148 -8.91 -22.26 -3.06
CA ALA A 148 -9.89 -21.60 -3.93
C ALA A 148 -9.61 -20.09 -4.04
N ILE A 149 -9.24 -19.45 -2.93
CA ILE A 149 -8.82 -18.05 -2.90
C ILE A 149 -7.54 -17.82 -3.73
N LEU A 150 -6.60 -18.77 -3.78
CA LEU A 150 -5.42 -18.67 -4.63
C LEU A 150 -5.79 -18.59 -6.12
N ILE A 151 -6.80 -19.33 -6.57
CA ILE A 151 -7.35 -19.18 -7.93
C ILE A 151 -7.89 -17.77 -8.14
N PHE A 152 -8.64 -17.25 -7.16
CA PHE A 152 -9.11 -15.87 -7.20
C PHE A 152 -7.95 -14.87 -7.29
N PHE A 153 -6.86 -15.03 -6.52
CA PHE A 153 -5.69 -14.15 -6.62
C PHE A 153 -5.02 -14.19 -7.98
N ALA A 154 -4.86 -15.39 -8.54
CA ALA A 154 -4.27 -15.57 -9.86
C ALA A 154 -5.07 -14.79 -10.92
N LEU A 155 -6.40 -14.95 -10.93
CA LEU A 155 -7.28 -14.30 -11.91
C LEU A 155 -7.42 -12.79 -11.67
N SER A 156 -7.69 -12.39 -10.42
CA SER A 156 -7.85 -10.97 -10.07
C SER A 156 -6.54 -10.20 -10.18
N GLY A 157 -5.41 -10.79 -9.79
CA GLY A 157 -4.08 -10.20 -9.94
C GLY A 157 -3.73 -9.96 -11.42
N LEU A 158 -4.02 -10.92 -12.30
CA LEU A 158 -3.86 -10.76 -13.74
C LEU A 158 -4.74 -9.62 -14.28
N TYR A 159 -6.01 -9.58 -13.89
CA TYR A 159 -6.94 -8.53 -14.31
C TYR A 159 -6.56 -7.13 -13.80
N LEU A 160 -6.12 -7.02 -12.54
CA LEU A 160 -5.69 -5.75 -11.94
C LEU A 160 -4.39 -5.24 -12.53
N ARG A 161 -3.48 -6.15 -12.92
CA ARG A 161 -2.20 -5.81 -13.56
C ARG A 161 -2.31 -5.50 -15.05
N TRP A 162 -3.44 -5.84 -15.68
CA TRP A 162 -3.60 -5.79 -17.14
C TRP A 162 -3.12 -4.46 -17.75
N PRO A 163 -1.98 -4.44 -18.45
CA PRO A 163 -1.36 -3.20 -18.91
C PRO A 163 -2.08 -2.67 -20.16
N ARG A 164 -2.07 -1.33 -20.33
CA ARG A 164 -2.71 -0.66 -21.49
C ARG A 164 -2.13 -1.09 -22.85
N ASN A 165 -0.87 -1.53 -22.89
CA ASN A 165 -0.26 -2.12 -24.09
C ASN A 165 0.12 -3.58 -23.79
N ALA A 166 -0.86 -4.48 -23.92
CA ALA A 166 -0.76 -5.89 -23.56
C ALA A 166 0.24 -6.69 -24.42
N LEU A 167 0.65 -6.16 -25.58
CA LEU A 167 1.57 -6.84 -26.51
C LEU A 167 3.05 -6.68 -26.13
N SER A 168 3.39 -5.81 -25.19
CA SER A 168 4.79 -5.57 -24.79
C SER A 168 5.25 -6.56 -23.71
N LEU A 169 5.99 -7.60 -24.11
CA LEU A 169 6.56 -8.60 -23.19
C LEU A 169 7.44 -7.96 -22.09
N LYS A 170 8.17 -6.90 -22.43
CA LYS A 170 8.99 -6.16 -21.46
C LYS A 170 8.17 -5.63 -20.28
N ARG A 171 6.93 -5.14 -20.53
CA ARG A 171 6.06 -4.62 -19.46
C ARG A 171 5.51 -5.72 -18.54
N TRP A 172 5.39 -6.94 -19.05
CA TRP A 172 4.91 -8.09 -18.28
C TRP A 172 6.01 -8.73 -17.44
N PHE A 173 7.23 -8.80 -17.96
CA PHE A 173 8.27 -9.67 -17.40
C PHE A 173 9.52 -8.94 -16.87
N THR A 174 9.67 -7.63 -17.06
CA THR A 174 10.84 -6.90 -16.53
C THR A 174 10.63 -6.48 -15.07
N LEU A 175 11.62 -6.80 -14.24
CA LEU A 175 11.71 -6.41 -12.84
C LEU A 175 12.74 -5.29 -12.68
N ASP A 176 12.37 -4.18 -12.04
CA ASP A 176 13.24 -3.05 -11.77
C ASP A 176 13.57 -2.93 -10.28
N LEU A 177 14.74 -3.48 -9.90
CA LEU A 177 15.24 -3.48 -8.53
C LEU A 177 15.83 -2.13 -8.08
N SER A 178 15.96 -1.14 -8.98
CA SER A 178 16.46 0.19 -8.61
C SER A 178 15.44 1.01 -7.80
N LYS A 179 14.16 0.64 -7.91
CA LYS A 179 13.05 1.25 -7.17
C LYS A 179 13.18 1.00 -5.67
N ARG A 180 12.65 1.91 -4.86
CA ARG A 180 12.70 1.82 -3.38
C ARG A 180 11.30 1.91 -2.76
N GLY A 181 11.15 1.34 -1.56
CA GLY A 181 9.92 1.40 -0.76
C GLY A 181 8.71 0.73 -1.44
N ARG A 182 7.54 1.39 -1.37
CA ARG A 182 6.26 0.85 -1.87
C ARG A 182 6.33 0.42 -3.35
N SER A 183 7.03 1.18 -4.18
CA SER A 183 7.16 0.90 -5.62
C SER A 183 7.89 -0.42 -5.88
N LEU A 184 8.93 -0.73 -5.08
CA LEU A 184 9.65 -2.00 -5.15
C LEU A 184 8.77 -3.17 -4.68
N PHE A 185 8.02 -3.02 -3.59
CA PHE A 185 7.12 -4.09 -3.13
C PHE A 185 6.02 -4.40 -4.14
N TRP A 186 5.49 -3.36 -4.81
CA TRP A 186 4.52 -3.55 -5.89
C TRP A 186 5.13 -4.24 -7.11
N GLU A 187 6.36 -3.89 -7.49
CA GLU A 187 7.13 -4.58 -8.54
C GLU A 187 7.31 -6.06 -8.22
N LEU A 188 7.86 -6.39 -7.04
CA LEU A 188 8.06 -7.77 -6.61
C LEU A 188 6.74 -8.56 -6.58
N HIS A 189 5.66 -7.96 -6.08
CA HIS A 189 4.36 -8.63 -5.97
C HIS A 189 3.68 -8.85 -7.32
N SER A 190 3.73 -7.86 -8.21
CA SER A 190 2.99 -7.92 -9.48
C SER A 190 3.78 -8.59 -10.61
N VAL A 191 5.09 -8.34 -10.71
CA VAL A 191 5.95 -8.91 -11.77
C VAL A 191 6.21 -10.39 -11.53
N ILE A 192 6.72 -10.75 -10.34
CA ILE A 192 6.98 -12.16 -10.00
C ILE A 192 5.66 -12.93 -9.95
N GLY A 193 4.57 -12.28 -9.52
CA GLY A 193 3.22 -12.87 -9.55
C GLY A 193 2.81 -13.37 -10.92
N THR A 194 3.20 -12.69 -12.00
CA THR A 194 2.95 -13.16 -13.38
C THR A 194 3.87 -14.29 -13.80
N TRP A 195 5.11 -14.34 -13.29
CA TRP A 195 6.02 -15.46 -13.58
C TRP A 195 5.50 -16.78 -13.01
N VAL A 196 4.98 -16.74 -11.78
CA VAL A 196 4.53 -17.95 -11.06
C VAL A 196 3.05 -18.28 -11.29
N LEU A 197 2.30 -17.39 -11.94
CA LEU A 197 0.87 -17.54 -12.23
C LEU A 197 0.45 -18.93 -12.76
N PRO A 198 1.10 -19.51 -13.79
CA PRO A 198 0.68 -20.82 -14.31
C PRO A 198 0.87 -21.95 -13.28
N PHE A 199 1.91 -21.89 -12.45
CA PHE A 199 2.17 -22.90 -11.42
C PHE A 199 1.14 -22.82 -10.29
N TYR A 200 0.77 -21.61 -9.87
CA TYR A 200 -0.26 -21.42 -8.84
C TYR A 200 -1.64 -21.88 -9.31
N LEU A 201 -2.00 -21.61 -10.56
CA LEU A 201 -3.25 -22.14 -11.13
C LEU A 201 -3.23 -23.66 -11.19
N LEU A 202 -2.12 -24.26 -11.67
CA LEU A 202 -1.99 -25.71 -11.74
C LEU A 202 -2.08 -26.37 -10.36
N ALA A 203 -1.31 -25.88 -9.39
CA ALA A 203 -1.29 -26.38 -8.03
C ALA A 203 -2.65 -26.20 -7.34
N ALA A 204 -3.32 -25.06 -7.55
CA ALA A 204 -4.61 -24.81 -6.92
C ALA A 204 -5.74 -25.66 -7.52
N LEU A 205 -5.81 -25.76 -8.85
CA LEU A 205 -6.84 -26.54 -9.54
C LEU A 205 -6.70 -28.04 -9.24
N THR A 206 -5.49 -28.55 -9.14
CA THR A 206 -5.22 -29.95 -8.75
C THR A 206 -5.44 -30.17 -7.25
N GLY A 207 -4.96 -29.26 -6.39
CA GLY A 207 -5.06 -29.38 -4.93
C GLY A 207 -6.50 -29.40 -4.41
N LEU A 208 -7.41 -28.62 -5.00
CA LEU A 208 -8.83 -28.60 -4.61
C LEU A 208 -9.52 -29.96 -4.73
N THR A 209 -9.04 -30.84 -5.63
CA THR A 209 -9.57 -32.20 -5.78
C THR A 209 -9.35 -33.06 -4.53
N TRP A 210 -8.36 -32.76 -3.69
CA TRP A 210 -8.13 -33.47 -2.42
C TRP A 210 -8.86 -32.86 -1.22
N SER A 211 -9.40 -31.65 -1.40
CA SER A 211 -10.10 -30.89 -0.37
C SER A 211 -11.61 -31.07 -0.45
N TYR A 212 -12.18 -31.04 -1.67
CA TYR A 212 -13.62 -31.06 -1.88
C TYR A 212 -14.07 -32.16 -2.82
N GLU A 213 -14.96 -33.02 -2.33
CA GLU A 213 -15.50 -34.15 -3.10
C GLU A 213 -16.30 -33.68 -4.32
N TRP A 214 -17.15 -32.67 -4.15
CA TRP A 214 -17.96 -32.13 -5.26
C TRP A 214 -17.06 -31.59 -6.38
N TYR A 215 -15.97 -30.91 -6.01
CA TYR A 215 -15.01 -30.35 -6.96
C TYR A 215 -14.24 -31.46 -7.66
N ARG A 216 -13.80 -32.48 -6.91
CA ARG A 216 -13.17 -33.68 -7.47
C ARG A 216 -14.08 -34.35 -8.49
N MET A 217 -15.35 -34.59 -8.16
CA MET A 217 -16.29 -35.23 -9.07
C MET A 217 -16.51 -34.40 -10.34
N GLY A 218 -16.74 -33.08 -10.20
CA GLY A 218 -16.89 -32.18 -11.34
C GLY A 218 -15.62 -32.11 -12.21
N PHE A 219 -14.44 -32.13 -11.60
CA PHE A 219 -13.16 -32.16 -12.33
C PHE A 219 -13.03 -33.42 -13.20
N TYR A 220 -13.41 -34.59 -12.68
CA TYR A 220 -13.41 -35.84 -13.46
C TYR A 220 -14.47 -35.81 -14.58
N ASP A 221 -15.65 -35.24 -14.34
CA ASP A 221 -16.70 -35.10 -15.35
C ASP A 221 -16.25 -34.20 -16.51
N VAL A 222 -15.64 -33.05 -16.21
CA VAL A 222 -15.11 -32.12 -17.22
C VAL A 222 -14.02 -32.77 -18.06
N LEU A 223 -13.20 -33.64 -17.47
CA LEU A 223 -12.18 -34.40 -18.18
C LEU A 223 -12.73 -35.64 -18.91
N GLY A 224 -14.02 -35.99 -18.75
CA GLY A 224 -14.58 -37.22 -19.30
C GLY A 224 -13.94 -38.49 -18.71
N ALA A 225 -13.42 -38.41 -17.49
CA ALA A 225 -12.80 -39.52 -16.78
C ALA A 225 -13.83 -40.22 -15.86
N PRO A 226 -13.75 -41.55 -15.67
CA PRO A 226 -14.64 -42.26 -14.75
C PRO A 226 -14.51 -41.70 -13.33
N ARG A 227 -15.63 -41.32 -12.72
CA ARG A 227 -15.66 -40.83 -11.33
C ARG A 227 -15.06 -41.88 -10.39
N PRO A 228 -14.22 -41.49 -9.42
CA PRO A 228 -13.73 -42.41 -8.41
C PRO A 228 -14.91 -42.84 -7.50
N THR A 229 -15.17 -44.14 -7.37
CA THR A 229 -16.22 -44.65 -6.46
C THR A 229 -15.89 -44.33 -4.99
N ALA A 230 -16.88 -43.89 -4.20
CA ALA A 230 -16.71 -43.48 -2.80
C ALA A 230 -16.28 -44.64 -1.87
N ARG A 231 -14.97 -44.88 -1.84
CA ARG A 231 -14.17 -45.46 -0.74
C ARG A 231 -12.70 -45.07 -1.01
N GLY A 232 -12.16 -44.13 -0.23
CA GLY A 232 -10.72 -44.01 0.02
C GLY A 232 -9.96 -42.85 -0.65
N THR A 233 -9.22 -42.12 0.19
CA THR A 233 -7.76 -41.88 0.12
C THR A 233 -6.99 -42.77 -0.90
N PRO A 234 -5.84 -42.34 -1.48
CA PRO A 234 -4.98 -43.20 -2.32
C PRO A 234 -4.74 -44.60 -1.70
N PRO A 235 -4.45 -45.62 -2.53
CA PRO A 235 -5.16 -46.90 -2.53
C PRO A 235 -4.77 -47.87 -1.42
N ALA A 236 -5.76 -48.31 -0.64
CA ALA A 236 -5.88 -49.68 -0.15
C ALA A 236 -7.16 -50.31 -0.78
N ALA A 237 -7.08 -51.56 -1.22
CA ALA A 237 -7.97 -52.25 -2.18
C ALA A 237 -9.39 -52.65 -1.65
N PRO A 238 -10.35 -53.05 -2.53
CA PRO A 238 -11.81 -53.25 -2.28
C PRO A 238 -12.22 -54.74 -2.08
N PRO A 239 -13.51 -55.20 -2.10
CA PRO A 239 -14.86 -54.67 -1.72
C PRO A 239 -15.70 -55.61 -0.77
N GLY A 240 -16.77 -55.16 -0.08
CA GLY A 240 -18.20 -55.41 -0.43
C GLY A 240 -19.15 -54.92 0.70
N GLN A 241 -20.20 -54.10 0.46
CA GLN A 241 -21.63 -54.37 0.11
C GLN A 241 -22.44 -55.03 1.26
N GLN A 242 -23.64 -54.60 1.71
CA GLN A 242 -24.67 -53.66 1.22
C GLN A 242 -25.77 -53.38 2.30
N ALA A 243 -26.28 -52.13 2.33
CA ALA A 243 -27.73 -51.75 2.42
C ALA A 243 -28.49 -51.85 3.78
N GLN A 244 -29.50 -51.03 4.16
CA GLN A 244 -30.17 -49.80 3.69
C GLN A 244 -31.16 -49.31 4.80
N GLN A 245 -31.50 -47.99 4.81
CA GLN A 245 -32.72 -47.33 5.40
C GLN A 245 -32.86 -47.31 6.94
N GLY A 246 -33.34 -46.27 7.64
CA GLY A 246 -33.87 -44.93 7.34
C GLY A 246 -34.32 -44.24 8.65
N THR A 247 -34.46 -42.90 8.62
CA THR A 247 -35.29 -42.03 9.49
C THR A 247 -34.90 -41.78 10.98
N ARG A 248 -34.93 -40.50 11.40
CA ARG A 248 -34.63 -39.91 12.75
C ARG A 248 -35.82 -40.09 13.74
N PRO A 249 -35.86 -39.56 15.00
CA PRO A 249 -34.84 -39.02 15.95
C PRO A 249 -34.98 -39.52 17.43
N ASN A 250 -34.08 -39.03 18.31
CA ASN A 250 -34.14 -38.94 19.80
C ASN A 250 -34.04 -40.22 20.68
N GLY A 251 -33.34 -40.10 21.81
CA GLY A 251 -33.51 -41.00 22.97
C GLY A 251 -32.22 -41.31 23.73
N GLU A 252 -32.19 -40.88 24.99
CA GLU A 252 -31.17 -41.16 26.02
C GLU A 252 -31.11 -42.65 26.43
N GLY A 253 -29.98 -43.04 27.03
CA GLY A 253 -29.93 -44.01 28.12
C GLY A 253 -29.71 -45.50 27.78
N GLY A 254 -28.92 -46.17 28.63
CA GLY A 254 -29.17 -47.58 28.97
C GLY A 254 -28.14 -48.63 28.51
N GLU A 255 -27.14 -48.84 29.37
CA GLU A 255 -26.65 -50.13 29.88
C GLU A 255 -26.87 -51.49 29.15
N ARG A 256 -25.75 -52.25 29.12
CA ARG A 256 -25.56 -53.68 29.49
C ARG A 256 -25.93 -54.84 28.54
N GLY A 257 -25.01 -55.82 28.58
CA GLY A 257 -25.21 -57.26 28.29
C GLY A 257 -24.88 -57.61 26.84
N GLY A 258 -23.79 -58.30 26.49
CA GLY A 258 -23.20 -59.48 27.13
C GLY A 258 -23.67 -60.73 26.39
N ASN A 259 -22.87 -61.28 25.48
CA ASN A 259 -22.74 -62.74 25.41
C ASN A 259 -21.42 -63.18 24.78
N ARG A 260 -20.80 -64.15 25.45
CA ARG A 260 -19.61 -64.90 25.07
C ARG A 260 -19.95 -65.86 23.94
N GLY A 261 -19.03 -66.00 22.99
CA GLY A 261 -18.90 -67.16 22.12
C GLY A 261 -17.41 -67.44 21.92
N GLN A 262 -16.88 -68.37 22.70
CA GLN A 262 -15.50 -68.83 22.66
C GLN A 262 -15.22 -69.72 21.43
N THR A 263 -13.92 -69.89 21.18
CA THR A 263 -13.19 -71.00 20.55
C THR A 263 -12.76 -70.83 19.10
N GLY A 264 -11.44 -70.92 18.90
CA GLY A 264 -10.75 -70.85 17.61
C GLY A 264 -9.27 -70.51 17.76
N THR A 265 -8.51 -71.35 18.48
CA THR A 265 -7.04 -71.34 18.53
C THR A 265 -6.44 -71.79 17.20
N GLY A 266 -5.42 -71.07 16.70
CA GLY A 266 -4.39 -71.59 15.78
C GLY A 266 -4.71 -71.59 14.27
N GLY A 267 -3.78 -71.03 13.49
CA GLY A 267 -3.68 -71.15 12.03
C GLY A 267 -3.42 -69.79 11.38
N GLY A 268 -2.25 -69.46 10.87
CA GLY A 268 -1.36 -70.30 10.06
C GLY A 268 -1.35 -69.72 8.64
N ASN A 269 -0.20 -69.18 8.24
CA ASN A 269 0.22 -68.83 6.88
C ASN A 269 -0.60 -69.57 5.79
N ARG A 270 -1.61 -68.94 5.18
CA ARG A 270 -2.49 -69.60 4.21
C ARG A 270 -2.72 -68.76 2.95
N ALA A 271 -2.36 -69.40 1.83
CA ALA A 271 -2.55 -69.06 0.42
C ALA A 271 -1.83 -67.80 -0.11
N THR A 272 -0.53 -67.93 -0.37
CA THR A 272 0.15 -67.02 -1.31
C THR A 272 -0.08 -67.48 -2.74
N ALA A 273 -0.33 -66.53 -3.65
CA ALA A 273 -0.08 -66.75 -5.06
C ALA A 273 1.34 -67.32 -5.24
N ASP A 274 1.53 -68.30 -6.10
CA ASP A 274 2.84 -68.88 -6.40
C ASP A 274 3.69 -67.86 -7.18
N LEU A 275 4.30 -66.93 -6.44
CA LEU A 275 5.09 -65.84 -7.01
C LEU A 275 6.31 -66.36 -7.79
N ALA A 276 6.83 -67.55 -7.45
CA ALA A 276 7.95 -68.15 -8.18
C ALA A 276 7.56 -68.46 -9.64
N THR A 277 6.33 -68.93 -9.87
CA THR A 277 5.80 -69.19 -11.22
C THR A 277 5.32 -67.92 -11.93
N LEU A 278 4.73 -66.97 -11.19
CA LEU A 278 4.13 -65.78 -11.79
C LEU A 278 5.13 -64.67 -12.11
N TRP A 279 6.24 -64.58 -11.37
CA TRP A 279 7.22 -63.51 -11.53
C TRP A 279 7.93 -63.51 -12.89
N PRO A 280 8.39 -64.64 -13.45
CA PRO A 280 8.96 -64.67 -14.80
C PRO A 280 7.97 -64.24 -15.89
N VAL A 281 6.69 -64.62 -15.75
CA VAL A 281 5.63 -64.19 -16.67
C VAL A 281 5.44 -62.68 -16.59
N PHE A 282 5.41 -62.11 -15.38
CA PHE A 282 5.35 -60.66 -15.19
C PHE A 282 6.54 -59.95 -15.85
N LEU A 283 7.77 -60.42 -15.66
CA LEU A 283 8.96 -59.81 -16.29
C LEU A 283 8.86 -59.81 -17.81
N LYS A 284 8.38 -60.91 -18.39
CA LYS A 284 8.17 -61.04 -19.84
C LYS A 284 7.10 -60.07 -20.37
N GLU A 285 5.93 -60.03 -19.73
CA GLU A 285 4.80 -59.19 -20.19
C GLU A 285 5.02 -57.69 -19.91
N SER A 286 5.78 -57.36 -18.85
CA SER A 286 6.09 -55.98 -18.49
C SER A 286 7.15 -55.34 -19.37
N GLY A 287 8.10 -56.13 -19.90
CA GLY A 287 9.26 -55.63 -20.65
C GLY A 287 10.28 -54.91 -19.76
N GLY A 288 10.21 -55.10 -18.45
CA GLY A 288 10.99 -54.36 -17.45
C GLY A 288 10.14 -53.42 -16.60
N TYR A 289 10.69 -52.99 -15.47
CA TYR A 289 10.03 -52.08 -14.53
C TYR A 289 11.05 -51.19 -13.83
N GLU A 290 10.64 -50.00 -13.39
CA GLU A 290 11.40 -49.18 -12.44
C GLU A 290 10.99 -49.51 -11.01
N GLN A 291 9.69 -49.74 -10.81
CA GLN A 291 9.08 -50.12 -9.54
C GLN A 291 7.91 -51.08 -9.76
N VAL A 292 7.73 -52.06 -8.89
CA VAL A 292 6.52 -52.89 -8.85
C VAL A 292 5.96 -52.99 -7.43
N ILE A 293 4.63 -52.99 -7.33
CA ILE A 293 3.86 -53.15 -6.12
C ILE A 293 3.07 -54.46 -6.24
N LEU A 294 3.36 -55.39 -5.32
CA LEU A 294 2.74 -56.69 -5.20
C LEU A 294 1.84 -56.66 -3.97
N ARG A 295 0.52 -56.78 -4.17
CA ARG A 295 -0.44 -56.95 -3.07
C ARG A 295 -0.67 -58.44 -2.86
N LEU A 296 -0.39 -58.93 -1.67
CA LEU A 296 -0.51 -60.36 -1.36
C LEU A 296 -1.96 -60.65 -0.91
N PRO A 297 -2.62 -61.67 -1.46
CA PRO A 297 -3.98 -62.03 -1.06
C PRO A 297 -4.03 -62.49 0.40
N GLN A 298 -5.07 -62.09 1.15
CA GLN A 298 -5.26 -62.44 2.57
C GLN A 298 -6.30 -63.55 2.81
N GLY A 299 -6.67 -64.30 1.78
CA GLY A 299 -7.59 -65.44 1.88
C GLY A 299 -8.67 -65.40 0.80
N GLY A 300 -8.89 -66.55 0.15
CA GLY A 300 -9.89 -66.75 -0.90
C GLY A 300 -9.38 -67.63 -2.03
N SER A 301 -10.01 -68.80 -2.20
CA SER A 301 -9.73 -69.77 -3.27
C SER A 301 -10.25 -69.23 -4.62
N GLY A 302 -9.34 -68.65 -5.42
CA GLY A 302 -9.62 -68.06 -6.72
C GLY A 302 -8.53 -67.08 -7.18
N SER A 303 -7.27 -67.36 -6.80
CA SER A 303 -6.20 -66.38 -6.65
C SER A 303 -5.68 -65.81 -7.98
N THR A 304 -6.25 -64.70 -8.43
CA THR A 304 -5.55 -63.80 -9.36
C THR A 304 -4.52 -62.97 -8.60
N GLN A 305 -3.31 -62.84 -9.14
CA GLN A 305 -2.28 -61.95 -8.63
C GLN A 305 -2.24 -60.68 -9.47
N SER A 306 -2.40 -59.53 -8.81
CA SER A 306 -2.25 -58.22 -9.43
C SER A 306 -0.83 -57.69 -9.22
N PHE A 307 -0.21 -57.24 -10.32
CA PHE A 307 1.06 -56.53 -10.38
C PHE A 307 0.79 -55.11 -10.83
N GLN A 308 1.01 -54.13 -9.97
CA GLN A 308 0.99 -52.72 -10.35
C GLN A 308 2.42 -52.24 -10.51
N TYR A 309 2.84 -51.81 -11.70
CA TYR A 309 4.24 -51.49 -11.97
C TYR A 309 4.41 -50.19 -12.74
N LEU A 310 5.52 -49.50 -12.49
CA LEU A 310 5.98 -48.36 -13.26
C LEU A 310 6.89 -48.91 -14.39
N PRO A 311 6.52 -48.73 -15.67
CA PRO A 311 7.34 -49.20 -16.78
C PRO A 311 8.65 -48.41 -16.87
N LEU A 312 9.64 -48.94 -17.58
CA LEU A 312 10.86 -48.21 -17.92
C LEU A 312 10.51 -46.95 -18.72
N HIS A 313 11.16 -45.82 -18.40
CA HIS A 313 10.93 -44.52 -19.05
C HIS A 313 9.48 -44.03 -18.90
N ALA A 314 8.86 -44.31 -17.76
CA ALA A 314 7.54 -43.80 -17.46
C ALA A 314 7.53 -42.26 -17.55
N PRO A 315 6.49 -41.63 -18.13
CA PRO A 315 6.42 -40.17 -18.23
C PRO A 315 6.50 -39.46 -16.88
N HIS A 316 6.04 -40.11 -15.80
CA HIS A 316 6.13 -39.64 -14.42
C HIS A 316 5.89 -40.79 -13.43
N ASP A 317 6.20 -40.56 -12.15
CA ASP A 317 6.12 -41.47 -10.99
C ASP A 317 4.76 -42.15 -10.68
N ARG A 318 3.69 -41.75 -11.37
CA ARG A 318 2.32 -42.30 -11.22
C ARG A 318 1.76 -42.90 -12.51
N ALA A 319 2.55 -42.95 -13.58
CA ALA A 319 2.15 -43.54 -14.86
C ALA A 319 2.24 -45.08 -14.82
N SER A 320 1.60 -45.70 -13.82
CA SER A 320 1.70 -47.15 -13.58
C SER A 320 0.78 -47.95 -14.48
N ASN A 321 1.26 -49.11 -14.91
CA ASN A 321 0.48 -50.17 -15.55
C ASN A 321 -0.05 -51.15 -14.49
N THR A 322 -1.15 -51.84 -14.81
CA THR A 322 -1.68 -52.94 -13.99
C THR A 322 -1.74 -54.21 -14.84
N LEU A 323 -1.11 -55.29 -14.36
CA LEU A 323 -1.15 -56.62 -14.95
C LEU A 323 -1.79 -57.59 -13.94
N VAL A 324 -2.85 -58.28 -14.34
CA VAL A 324 -3.53 -59.29 -13.51
C VAL A 324 -3.31 -60.65 -14.14
N LEU A 325 -2.67 -61.55 -13.40
CA LEU A 325 -2.42 -62.94 -13.80
C LEU A 325 -3.31 -63.87 -12.97
N ASP A 326 -3.79 -64.96 -13.56
CA ASP A 326 -4.39 -66.05 -12.78
C ASP A 326 -3.33 -67.00 -12.20
N ALA A 327 -3.76 -68.00 -11.43
CA ALA A 327 -2.86 -68.97 -10.80
C ALA A 327 -2.02 -69.80 -11.79
N ALA A 328 -2.41 -69.86 -13.08
CA ALA A 328 -1.66 -70.55 -14.13
C ALA A 328 -0.72 -69.61 -14.91
N GLY A 329 -0.63 -68.33 -14.53
CA GLY A 329 0.18 -67.34 -15.22
C GLY A 329 -0.47 -66.78 -16.50
N LYS A 330 -1.76 -67.02 -16.75
CA LYS A 330 -2.44 -66.43 -17.91
C LYS A 330 -2.83 -64.98 -17.62
N VAL A 331 -2.55 -64.08 -18.57
CA VAL A 331 -2.96 -62.68 -18.50
C VAL A 331 -4.49 -62.57 -18.55
N ARG A 332 -5.08 -62.03 -17.50
CA ARG A 332 -6.51 -61.70 -17.41
C ARG A 332 -6.79 -60.25 -17.78
N GLU A 333 -5.88 -59.35 -17.40
CA GLU A 333 -5.97 -57.93 -17.73
C GLU A 333 -4.56 -57.33 -17.80
N HIS A 334 -4.27 -56.54 -18.84
CA HIS A 334 -3.07 -55.70 -18.90
C HIS A 334 -3.46 -54.26 -19.26
N LYS A 335 -3.70 -53.45 -18.24
CA LYS A 335 -4.07 -52.04 -18.40
C LYS A 335 -2.83 -51.17 -18.39
N ARG A 336 -2.49 -50.58 -19.55
CA ARG A 336 -1.31 -49.71 -19.69
C ARG A 336 -1.71 -48.24 -19.62
N TYR A 337 -0.87 -47.43 -18.97
CA TYR A 337 -1.08 -45.98 -18.88
C TYR A 337 -1.06 -45.31 -20.25
N ALA A 338 -0.18 -45.75 -21.16
CA ALA A 338 -0.05 -45.21 -22.51
C ALA A 338 -1.35 -45.33 -23.33
N ASP A 339 -2.17 -46.34 -23.06
CA ASP A 339 -3.41 -46.63 -23.80
C ASP A 339 -4.62 -45.85 -23.26
N LEU A 340 -4.46 -45.15 -22.14
CA LEU A 340 -5.56 -44.39 -21.53
C LEU A 340 -5.92 -43.13 -22.34
N PRO A 341 -7.20 -42.76 -22.42
CA PRO A 341 -7.63 -41.47 -22.96
C PRO A 341 -6.98 -40.30 -22.21
N LEU A 342 -6.80 -39.16 -22.88
CA LEU A 342 -6.16 -37.96 -22.31
C LEU A 342 -6.80 -37.51 -20.99
N GLY A 343 -8.14 -37.51 -20.92
CA GLY A 343 -8.86 -37.16 -19.70
C GLY A 343 -8.54 -38.08 -18.51
N GLN A 344 -8.45 -39.40 -18.75
CA GLN A 344 -8.08 -40.36 -17.72
C GLN A 344 -6.61 -40.26 -17.32
N LYS A 345 -5.71 -39.94 -18.27
CA LYS A 345 -4.30 -39.63 -17.97
C LYS A 345 -4.19 -38.43 -17.05
N LEU A 346 -4.81 -37.30 -17.41
CA LEU A 346 -4.80 -36.08 -16.59
C LEU A 346 -5.42 -36.30 -15.21
N ALA A 347 -6.55 -37.02 -15.13
CA ALA A 347 -7.19 -37.34 -13.85
C ALA A 347 -6.35 -38.30 -12.99
N GLY A 348 -5.61 -39.22 -13.60
CA GLY A 348 -4.64 -40.09 -12.92
C GLY A 348 -3.36 -39.37 -12.50
N SER A 349 -3.05 -38.24 -13.13
CA SER A 349 -1.81 -37.48 -12.95
C SER A 349 -1.98 -36.21 -12.12
N ILE A 350 -3.05 -36.07 -11.35
CA ILE A 350 -3.28 -34.92 -10.44
C ILE A 350 -2.09 -34.72 -9.50
N PHE A 351 -1.57 -35.79 -8.87
CA PHE A 351 -0.41 -35.69 -7.98
C PHE A 351 0.86 -35.22 -8.71
N PRO A 352 1.29 -35.86 -9.82
CA PRO A 352 2.42 -35.40 -10.60
C PRO A 352 2.32 -33.97 -11.14
N LEU A 353 1.11 -33.55 -11.53
CA LEU A 353 0.85 -32.18 -11.99
C LEU A 353 0.97 -31.18 -10.83
N HIS A 354 0.53 -31.57 -9.63
CA HIS A 354 0.62 -30.74 -8.43
C HIS A 354 2.06 -30.59 -7.93
N SER A 355 2.84 -31.68 -7.91
CA SER A 355 4.25 -31.66 -7.47
C SER A 355 5.21 -31.14 -8.55
N GLY A 356 4.76 -31.08 -9.80
CA GLY A 356 5.60 -30.75 -10.95
C GLY A 356 6.36 -31.95 -11.53
N SER A 357 6.32 -33.13 -10.89
CA SER A 357 7.01 -34.34 -11.37
C SER A 357 6.49 -34.84 -12.72
N PHE A 358 5.29 -34.40 -13.14
CA PHE A 358 4.78 -34.65 -14.49
C PHE A 358 5.72 -34.17 -15.60
N PHE A 359 6.48 -33.09 -15.36
CA PHE A 359 7.45 -32.54 -16.31
C PHE A 359 8.90 -32.93 -15.96
N GLY A 360 9.08 -33.97 -15.15
CA GLY A 360 10.37 -34.39 -14.64
C GLY A 360 11.03 -33.39 -13.69
N LEU A 361 12.34 -33.56 -13.49
CA LEU A 361 13.12 -32.76 -12.54
C LEU A 361 13.02 -31.23 -12.77
N PRO A 362 13.09 -30.69 -14.00
CA PRO A 362 12.90 -29.25 -14.21
C PRO A 362 11.54 -28.75 -13.73
N GLY A 363 10.48 -29.53 -13.97
CA GLY A 363 9.13 -29.23 -13.49
C GLY A 363 9.04 -29.19 -11.97
N THR A 364 9.61 -30.20 -11.31
CA THR A 364 9.69 -30.28 -9.84
C THR A 364 10.45 -29.08 -9.27
N ILE A 365 11.59 -28.70 -9.85
CA ILE A 365 12.37 -27.54 -9.41
C ILE A 365 11.55 -26.25 -9.56
N LEU A 366 10.90 -26.05 -10.71
CA LEU A 366 10.10 -24.85 -10.94
C LEU A 366 8.88 -24.79 -10.00
N MET A 367 8.21 -25.92 -9.75
CA MET A 367 7.10 -26.00 -8.79
C MET A 367 7.58 -25.74 -7.36
N MET A 368 8.75 -26.26 -6.98
CA MET A 368 9.38 -25.98 -5.69
C MET A 368 9.69 -24.49 -5.54
N VAL A 369 10.35 -23.87 -6.54
CA VAL A 369 10.69 -22.44 -6.51
C VAL A 369 9.42 -21.59 -6.44
N ALA A 370 8.41 -21.90 -7.25
CA ALA A 370 7.12 -21.21 -7.19
C ALA A 370 6.48 -21.34 -5.79
N SER A 371 6.48 -22.55 -5.22
CA SER A 371 5.94 -22.80 -3.87
C SER A 371 6.70 -22.04 -2.78
N LEU A 372 8.04 -21.96 -2.88
CA LEU A 372 8.90 -21.19 -1.97
C LEU A 372 8.80 -19.67 -2.16
N LEU A 373 8.25 -19.18 -3.26
CA LEU A 373 7.92 -17.77 -3.45
C LEU A 373 6.56 -17.40 -2.85
N MET A 374 5.72 -18.35 -2.43
CA MET A 374 4.44 -18.05 -1.80
C MET A 374 4.56 -17.17 -0.52
N PRO A 375 5.55 -17.42 0.38
CA PRO A 375 5.86 -16.51 1.47
C PRO A 375 6.19 -15.07 1.02
N LEU A 376 6.85 -14.86 -0.12
CA LEU A 376 7.12 -13.53 -0.65
C LEU A 376 5.82 -12.75 -0.91
N PHE A 377 4.80 -13.38 -1.50
CA PHE A 377 3.50 -12.73 -1.75
C PHE A 377 2.75 -12.44 -0.45
N THR A 378 2.88 -13.32 0.53
CA THR A 378 2.36 -13.11 1.89
C THR A 378 3.00 -11.86 2.50
N VAL A 379 4.33 -11.79 2.49
CA VAL A 379 5.10 -10.68 3.06
C VAL A 379 4.86 -9.39 2.30
N THR A 380 4.99 -9.38 0.97
CA THR A 380 4.78 -8.17 0.15
C THR A 380 3.33 -7.69 0.19
N GLY A 381 2.34 -8.60 0.20
CA GLY A 381 0.93 -8.26 0.40
C GLY A 381 0.69 -7.61 1.76
N TRP A 382 1.28 -8.17 2.83
CA TRP A 382 1.27 -7.57 4.16
C TRP A 382 2.01 -6.25 4.23
N LEU A 383 3.18 -6.09 3.59
CA LEU A 383 3.93 -4.83 3.58
C LEU A 383 3.20 -3.74 2.81
N LEU A 384 2.54 -4.05 1.69
CA LEU A 384 1.71 -3.11 0.94
C LEU A 384 0.46 -2.71 1.72
N TYR A 385 -0.16 -3.65 2.45
CA TYR A 385 -1.27 -3.41 3.37
C TYR A 385 -0.83 -2.60 4.59
N LEU A 386 0.28 -2.94 5.22
CA LEU A 386 0.85 -2.25 6.37
C LEU A 386 1.40 -0.88 6.00
N ASP A 387 1.97 -0.66 4.81
CA ASP A 387 2.32 0.67 4.32
C ASP A 387 1.06 1.52 4.12
N ARG A 388 0.00 0.94 3.53
CA ARG A 388 -1.30 1.60 3.42
C ARG A 388 -1.89 1.88 4.80
N ARG A 389 -1.79 0.95 5.74
CA ARG A 389 -2.29 1.08 7.11
C ARG A 389 -1.41 1.99 7.94
N ARG A 390 -0.09 2.08 7.72
CA ARG A 390 0.84 3.03 8.34
C ARG A 390 0.70 4.41 7.75
N LYS A 391 0.26 4.55 6.49
CA LYS A 391 -0.16 5.83 5.93
C LYS A 391 -1.54 6.20 6.46
N LYS A 392 -2.48 5.25 6.54
CA LYS A 392 -3.80 5.46 7.14
C LYS A 392 -3.75 5.62 8.66
N GLN A 393 -2.76 5.06 9.36
CA GLN A 393 -2.42 5.22 10.78
C GLN A 393 -1.28 6.23 10.97
N ALA A 394 -0.69 6.79 9.92
CA ALA A 394 0.09 8.03 10.05
C ALA A 394 -0.94 9.14 9.98
N ILE A 395 -1.86 9.09 9.02
CA ILE A 395 -3.08 9.90 8.96
C ILE A 395 -3.95 9.69 10.21
N ALA A 396 -4.09 8.44 10.68
CA ALA A 396 -4.87 8.09 11.86
C ALA A 396 -4.07 7.85 13.13
N ARG A 397 -2.76 8.08 13.19
CA ARG A 397 -2.09 8.44 14.46
C ARG A 397 -1.97 9.95 14.52
N GLN A 398 -1.84 10.61 13.39
CA GLN A 398 -2.08 12.03 13.27
C GLN A 398 -3.56 12.34 13.51
N SER A 399 -4.51 11.37 13.41
CA SER A 399 -5.90 11.47 13.88
C SER A 399 -6.26 10.66 15.14
N ASP A 400 -5.63 9.53 15.51
CA ASP A 400 -5.90 8.81 16.80
C ASP A 400 -5.17 9.48 17.97
N VAL A 401 -4.08 10.19 17.69
CA VAL A 401 -3.56 11.18 18.63
C VAL A 401 -4.49 12.43 18.61
N LEU A 402 -5.59 12.43 17.85
CA LEU A 402 -6.71 13.37 17.94
C LEU A 402 -8.04 12.73 18.38
N ASP A 403 -8.22 11.39 18.38
CA ASP A 403 -9.57 10.78 18.48
C ASP A 403 -9.73 9.39 19.15
N ALA A 404 -8.79 8.76 19.85
CA ALA A 404 -9.03 7.39 20.39
C ALA A 404 -9.38 7.30 21.90
N PRO A 405 -10.60 6.86 22.29
CA PRO A 405 -10.97 6.43 23.64
C PRO A 405 -10.58 4.97 23.94
N HIS A 406 -10.21 4.75 25.21
CA HIS A 406 -10.26 3.54 26.05
C HIS A 406 -10.13 2.13 25.44
N SER A 407 -9.06 1.42 25.85
CA SER A 407 -9.01 -0.06 25.87
C SER A 407 -9.74 -0.61 27.11
N PRO A 408 -10.53 -1.71 27.02
CA PRO A 408 -11.39 -2.19 28.11
C PRO A 408 -10.64 -2.81 29.30
N VAL A 409 -9.31 -2.97 29.22
CA VAL A 409 -8.48 -3.42 30.34
C VAL A 409 -8.02 -2.25 31.22
N ALA A 410 -8.11 -1.00 30.72
CA ALA A 410 -7.90 0.22 31.50
C ALA A 410 -9.19 0.71 32.20
N ALA A 411 -10.37 0.25 31.74
CA ALA A 411 -11.66 0.63 32.31
C ALA A 411 -11.87 0.16 33.77
N ALA A 412 -10.99 -0.70 34.28
CA ALA A 412 -10.98 -1.10 35.69
C ALA A 412 -9.99 -0.30 36.56
N LEU A 413 -9.21 0.65 36.01
CA LEU A 413 -8.14 1.36 36.74
C LEU A 413 -8.14 2.89 36.60
N SER A 414 -9.05 3.50 35.83
CA SER A 414 -9.08 4.96 35.64
C SER A 414 -10.37 5.58 36.16
N ALA A 415 -10.42 5.80 37.48
CA ALA A 415 -11.48 6.57 38.13
C ALA A 415 -11.14 8.06 38.29
N ASP A 416 -10.09 8.59 37.65
CA ASP A 416 -9.75 10.03 37.76
C ASP A 416 -8.79 10.52 36.64
N VAL A 417 -9.28 10.83 35.42
CA VAL A 417 -8.44 11.39 34.33
C VAL A 417 -9.09 12.64 33.71
N ALA A 418 -8.32 13.73 33.65
CA ALA A 418 -8.71 15.06 33.16
C ALA A 418 -9.08 15.09 31.66
N ALA A 419 -10.04 15.97 31.30
CA ALA A 419 -10.53 16.18 29.93
C ALA A 419 -9.44 16.67 28.95
N PRO A 420 -9.50 16.29 27.66
CA PRO A 420 -8.50 16.69 26.65
C PRO A 420 -8.49 18.20 26.36
N VAL A 421 -7.31 18.74 26.03
CA VAL A 421 -7.12 20.12 25.56
C VAL A 421 -7.39 20.20 24.06
N LEU A 422 -8.31 21.05 23.64
CA LEU A 422 -8.59 21.32 22.22
C LEU A 422 -7.54 22.30 21.65
N VAL A 423 -7.03 22.05 20.46
CA VAL A 423 -6.19 22.97 19.69
C VAL A 423 -6.88 23.23 18.35
N ALA A 424 -7.59 24.34 18.25
CA ALA A 424 -8.32 24.70 17.04
C ALA A 424 -7.46 25.59 16.13
N PHE A 425 -7.52 25.39 14.81
CA PHE A 425 -6.77 26.22 13.87
C PHE A 425 -7.60 26.78 12.72
N ALA A 426 -7.26 27.98 12.29
CA ALA A 426 -7.79 28.60 11.07
C ALA A 426 -6.61 29.16 10.27
N SER A 427 -6.44 28.67 9.04
CA SER A 427 -5.26 28.99 8.24
C SER A 427 -5.65 29.21 6.79
N GLN A 428 -5.28 30.35 6.20
CA GLN A 428 -5.46 30.56 4.76
C GLN A 428 -4.31 29.90 3.99
N SER A 429 -3.08 30.20 4.38
CA SER A 429 -1.89 29.78 3.66
C SER A 429 -1.39 28.43 4.16
N GLY A 430 -1.40 28.17 5.46
CA GLY A 430 -0.95 26.90 6.08
C GLY A 430 -0.08 27.10 7.33
N THR A 431 0.36 28.32 7.59
CA THR A 431 1.22 28.68 8.73
C THR A 431 0.55 28.42 10.08
N ALA A 432 -0.70 28.84 10.26
CA ALA A 432 -1.43 28.64 11.51
C ALA A 432 -1.72 27.14 11.76
N GLU A 433 -1.99 26.36 10.70
CA GLU A 433 -2.14 24.91 10.79
C GLU A 433 -0.84 24.27 11.31
N ARG A 434 0.31 24.63 10.73
CA ARG A 434 1.62 24.12 11.16
C ARG A 434 1.90 24.41 12.64
N LEU A 435 1.67 25.64 13.08
CA LEU A 435 1.87 26.05 14.48
C LEU A 435 0.90 25.34 15.43
N ALA A 436 -0.34 25.08 15.01
CA ALA A 436 -1.30 24.30 15.79
C ALA A 436 -0.81 22.87 16.03
N TRP A 437 -0.30 22.22 14.99
CA TRP A 437 0.29 20.88 15.10
C TRP A 437 1.55 20.85 15.99
N GLN A 438 2.40 21.87 15.90
CA GLN A 438 3.55 22.02 16.80
C GLN A 438 3.11 22.23 18.25
N SER A 439 2.09 23.07 18.48
CA SER A 439 1.51 23.30 19.81
C SER A 439 0.95 22.01 20.40
N ALA A 440 0.22 21.23 19.60
CA ALA A 440 -0.30 19.95 20.01
C ALA A 440 0.81 18.94 20.32
N GLY A 441 1.87 18.89 19.49
CA GLY A 441 3.03 18.05 19.73
C GLY A 441 3.73 18.36 21.05
N ALA A 442 3.93 19.64 21.36
CA ALA A 442 4.50 20.13 22.60
C ALA A 442 3.70 19.69 23.84
N LEU A 443 2.37 19.89 23.82
CA LEU A 443 1.48 19.50 24.91
C LEU A 443 1.41 17.97 25.10
N LYS A 444 1.38 17.21 24.00
CA LYS A 444 1.36 15.74 24.02
C LYS A 444 2.67 15.16 24.55
N ALA A 445 3.81 15.76 24.20
CA ALA A 445 5.11 15.36 24.72
C ALA A 445 5.19 15.53 26.26
N ALA A 446 4.42 16.47 26.81
CA ALA A 446 4.27 16.68 28.25
C ALA A 446 3.18 15.80 28.90
N GLY A 447 2.60 14.84 28.16
CA GLY A 447 1.63 13.87 28.69
C GLY A 447 0.19 14.38 28.76
N LEU A 448 -0.12 15.57 28.22
CA LEU A 448 -1.50 16.06 28.16
C LEU A 448 -2.28 15.39 27.02
N PRO A 449 -3.54 14.96 27.25
CA PRO A 449 -4.43 14.54 26.17
C PRO A 449 -4.83 15.77 25.35
N VAL A 450 -4.69 15.70 24.02
CA VAL A 450 -4.89 16.85 23.12
C VAL A 450 -5.61 16.44 21.83
N GLU A 451 -6.62 17.22 21.46
CA GLU A 451 -7.35 17.11 20.19
C GLU A 451 -7.05 18.34 19.31
N VAL A 452 -6.99 18.19 17.99
CA VAL A 452 -6.67 19.26 17.02
C VAL A 452 -7.75 19.26 15.96
N LYS A 453 -8.39 20.42 15.74
CA LYS A 453 -9.50 20.54 14.77
C LYS A 453 -9.36 21.81 13.94
N ALA A 454 -9.79 21.75 12.68
CA ALA A 454 -10.01 22.96 11.91
C ALA A 454 -11.18 23.75 12.53
N LEU A 455 -11.02 25.07 12.68
CA LEU A 455 -11.99 25.92 13.36
C LEU A 455 -13.37 25.88 12.67
N GLY A 456 -13.42 25.78 11.34
CA GLY A 456 -14.66 25.63 10.57
C GLY A 456 -15.49 24.39 10.91
N ALA A 457 -14.86 23.33 11.44
CA ALA A 457 -15.53 22.09 11.82
C ALA A 457 -16.11 22.14 13.25
N LEU A 458 -15.90 23.22 14.00
CA LEU A 458 -16.39 23.36 15.36
C LEU A 458 -17.79 24.00 15.39
N GLY A 459 -18.75 23.27 15.98
CA GLY A 459 -20.07 23.81 16.31
C GLY A 459 -20.13 24.42 17.72
N PRO A 460 -21.21 25.16 18.06
CA PRO A 460 -21.43 25.71 19.40
C PRO A 460 -21.37 24.64 20.50
N ASP A 461 -22.02 23.49 20.27
CA ASP A 461 -22.10 22.39 21.24
C ASP A 461 -20.72 21.81 21.58
N ALA A 462 -19.84 21.71 20.58
CA ALA A 462 -18.48 21.23 20.78
C ALA A 462 -17.66 22.19 21.65
N LEU A 463 -17.84 23.51 21.47
CA LEU A 463 -17.17 24.51 22.29
C LEU A 463 -17.70 24.54 23.72
N THR A 464 -19.02 24.46 23.90
CA THR A 464 -19.62 24.42 25.23
C THR A 464 -19.19 23.17 26.00
N ALA A 465 -19.00 22.02 25.35
CA ALA A 465 -18.48 20.82 26.01
C ALA A 465 -16.98 20.88 26.36
N THR A 466 -16.24 21.86 25.83
CA THR A 466 -14.78 21.95 25.98
C THR A 466 -14.38 22.72 27.24
N ARG A 467 -13.50 22.13 28.06
CA ARG A 467 -12.98 22.78 29.28
C ARG A 467 -11.72 23.61 29.04
N ARG A 468 -10.88 23.22 28.08
CA ARG A 468 -9.66 23.94 27.72
C ARG A 468 -9.41 23.95 26.22
N ALA A 469 -9.17 25.13 25.63
CA ALA A 469 -8.87 25.26 24.20
C ALA A 469 -7.72 26.23 23.89
N LEU A 470 -6.96 25.96 22.82
CA LEU A 470 -5.98 26.87 22.25
C LEU A 470 -6.35 27.15 20.80
N PHE A 471 -6.48 28.42 20.42
CA PHE A 471 -6.85 28.83 19.08
C PHE A 471 -5.64 29.40 18.36
N VAL A 472 -5.25 28.77 17.25
CA VAL A 472 -4.14 29.22 16.39
C VAL A 472 -4.72 29.69 15.06
N VAL A 473 -4.89 31.00 14.91
CA VAL A 473 -5.70 31.56 13.83
C VAL A 473 -4.93 32.62 13.04
N SER A 474 -4.93 32.50 11.72
CA SER A 474 -4.45 33.55 10.82
C SER A 474 -5.56 34.54 10.50
N THR A 475 -5.17 35.76 10.17
CA THR A 475 -6.07 36.79 9.62
C THR A 475 -5.91 36.84 8.11
N PHE A 476 -6.99 37.12 7.37
CA PHE A 476 -6.97 37.23 5.91
C PHE A 476 -7.58 38.54 5.41
N GLY A 477 -7.04 39.09 4.32
CA GLY A 477 -7.49 40.34 3.73
C GLY A 477 -7.50 41.51 4.72
N GLU A 478 -8.62 42.21 4.80
CA GLU A 478 -8.81 43.42 5.63
C GLU A 478 -9.08 43.11 7.12
N GLY A 479 -8.58 42.00 7.65
CA GLY A 479 -8.82 41.62 9.04
C GLY A 479 -9.85 40.50 9.25
N GLU A 480 -10.25 39.81 8.19
CA GLU A 480 -11.31 38.80 8.21
C GLU A 480 -10.81 37.40 8.58
N ALA A 481 -11.76 36.50 8.86
CA ALA A 481 -11.50 35.08 9.03
C ALA A 481 -10.98 34.45 7.72
N PRO A 482 -10.02 33.51 7.80
CA PRO A 482 -9.66 32.65 6.67
C PRO A 482 -10.88 31.90 6.15
N ASP A 483 -10.83 31.47 4.90
CA ASP A 483 -11.98 30.85 4.21
C ASP A 483 -12.52 29.64 4.96
N ALA A 484 -11.62 28.79 5.44
CA ALA A 484 -11.93 27.60 6.23
C ALA A 484 -12.59 27.90 7.60
N ALA A 485 -12.63 29.16 8.04
CA ALA A 485 -13.24 29.60 9.29
C ALA A 485 -14.41 30.59 9.11
N ARG A 486 -14.73 30.99 7.87
CA ARG A 486 -15.86 31.91 7.61
C ARG A 486 -17.21 31.35 8.08
N ALA A 487 -17.44 30.05 7.88
CA ALA A 487 -18.65 29.38 8.36
C ALA A 487 -18.75 29.41 9.89
N PHE A 488 -17.63 29.22 10.59
CA PHE A 488 -17.56 29.33 12.04
C PHE A 488 -17.85 30.76 12.51
N ALA A 489 -17.22 31.76 11.89
CA ALA A 489 -17.47 33.16 12.22
C ALA A 489 -18.95 33.55 12.03
N ARG A 490 -19.59 33.07 10.95
CA ARG A 490 -21.00 33.37 10.67
C ARG A 490 -22.00 32.60 11.52
N ARG A 491 -21.81 31.30 11.72
CA ARG A 491 -22.79 30.44 12.41
C ARG A 491 -22.57 30.40 13.91
N THR A 492 -21.31 30.32 14.34
CA THR A 492 -20.95 30.13 15.75
C THR A 492 -20.70 31.47 16.44
N MET A 493 -19.87 32.34 15.86
CA MET A 493 -19.56 33.63 16.50
C MET A 493 -20.71 34.65 16.46
N ALA A 494 -21.64 34.52 15.51
CA ALA A 494 -22.84 35.36 15.48
C ALA A 494 -23.94 34.89 16.45
N GLY A 495 -23.84 33.67 16.99
CA GLY A 495 -24.79 33.10 17.94
C GLY A 495 -24.39 33.35 19.40
N THR A 496 -25.29 32.97 20.32
CA THR A 496 -25.01 32.96 21.77
C THR A 496 -24.52 31.60 22.20
N ALA A 497 -23.31 31.50 22.74
CA ALA A 497 -22.76 30.28 23.35
C ALA A 497 -22.48 30.50 24.84
N ALA A 498 -22.84 29.54 25.71
CA ALA A 498 -22.47 29.57 27.11
C ALA A 498 -21.09 28.92 27.28
N LEU A 499 -20.03 29.73 27.39
CA LEU A 499 -18.63 29.27 27.44
C LEU A 499 -18.00 29.44 28.83
N GLY A 500 -18.81 29.55 29.89
CA GLY A 500 -18.37 29.82 31.27
C GLY A 500 -17.35 28.83 31.85
N GLN A 501 -17.30 27.60 31.33
CA GLN A 501 -16.34 26.57 31.76
C GLN A 501 -15.08 26.48 30.90
N LEU A 502 -14.96 27.29 29.84
CA LEU A 502 -13.87 27.19 28.87
C LEU A 502 -12.68 28.07 29.29
N ASP A 503 -11.57 27.43 29.65
CA ASP A 503 -10.27 28.08 29.76
C ASP A 503 -9.60 28.15 28.37
N TYR A 504 -9.09 29.29 27.91
CA TYR A 504 -8.54 29.36 26.55
C TYR A 504 -7.28 30.21 26.36
N GLY A 505 -6.55 29.96 25.27
CA GLY A 505 -5.46 30.82 24.79
C GLY A 505 -5.56 31.06 23.29
N VAL A 506 -5.07 32.20 22.81
CA VAL A 506 -5.13 32.56 21.38
C VAL A 506 -3.75 32.96 20.89
N LEU A 507 -3.30 32.29 19.82
CA LEU A 507 -2.18 32.69 18.97
C LEU A 507 -2.77 33.27 17.68
N ALA A 508 -2.74 34.60 17.56
CA ALA A 508 -3.24 35.31 16.40
C ALA A 508 -2.07 35.64 15.45
N LEU A 509 -2.16 35.20 14.21
CA LEU A 509 -1.18 35.52 13.17
C LEU A 509 -1.72 36.63 12.27
N GLY A 510 -0.88 37.61 11.98
CA GLY A 510 -1.15 38.68 11.03
C GLY A 510 0.13 39.37 10.58
N GLU A 511 -0.01 40.45 9.82
CA GLU A 511 1.10 41.31 9.44
C GLU A 511 0.75 42.78 9.74
N ARG A 512 1.69 43.54 10.30
CA ARG A 512 1.47 44.96 10.65
C ARG A 512 1.33 45.89 9.44
N SER A 513 1.69 45.42 8.26
CA SER A 513 1.51 46.12 6.98
C SER A 513 0.04 46.29 6.60
N TYR A 514 -0.87 45.52 7.20
CA TYR A 514 -2.31 45.60 6.98
C TYR A 514 -3.01 46.38 8.10
N ASP A 515 -4.10 47.08 7.74
CA ASP A 515 -4.84 47.97 8.64
C ASP A 515 -5.33 47.26 9.91
N ARG A 516 -5.87 46.04 9.77
CA ARG A 516 -6.37 45.23 10.89
C ARG A 516 -5.39 44.11 11.26
N PHE A 517 -4.23 44.48 11.81
CA PHE A 517 -3.26 43.54 12.37
C PHE A 517 -3.94 42.53 13.34
N CYS A 518 -3.77 41.23 13.08
CA CYS A 518 -4.39 40.14 13.83
C CYS A 518 -5.92 40.23 13.99
N GLY A 519 -6.61 40.92 13.07
CA GLY A 519 -8.04 41.26 13.15
C GLY A 519 -8.96 40.10 13.56
N PHE A 520 -8.89 38.96 12.86
CA PHE A 520 -9.75 37.82 13.18
C PHE A 520 -9.44 37.20 14.54
N GLY A 521 -8.15 37.11 14.91
CA GLY A 521 -7.75 36.60 16.23
C GLY A 521 -8.20 37.52 17.37
N ARG A 522 -8.23 38.83 17.13
CA ARG A 522 -8.78 39.82 18.07
C ARG A 522 -10.30 39.66 18.22
N ASP A 523 -11.01 39.52 17.10
CA ASP A 523 -12.46 39.33 17.09
C ASP A 523 -12.85 38.02 17.80
N LEU A 524 -12.09 36.94 17.58
CA LEU A 524 -12.28 35.65 18.26
C LEU A 524 -12.04 35.75 19.76
N ASP A 525 -10.94 36.38 20.19
CA ASP A 525 -10.64 36.57 21.62
C ASP A 525 -11.72 37.43 22.31
N ALA A 526 -12.14 38.52 21.67
CA ALA A 526 -13.22 39.38 22.19
C ALA A 526 -14.53 38.58 22.34
N TRP A 527 -14.90 37.82 21.31
CA TRP A 527 -16.10 36.99 21.34
C TRP A 527 -16.07 35.93 22.46
N LEU A 528 -14.95 35.23 22.63
CA LEU A 528 -14.77 34.24 23.71
C LEU A 528 -14.97 34.86 25.10
N ARG A 529 -14.36 36.04 25.35
CA ARG A 529 -14.50 36.77 26.62
C ARG A 529 -15.93 37.20 26.88
N THR A 530 -16.60 37.78 25.89
CA THR A 530 -17.99 38.23 26.03
C THR A 530 -18.95 37.07 26.34
N HIS A 531 -18.61 35.85 25.94
CA HIS A 531 -19.42 34.64 26.18
C HIS A 531 -18.99 33.83 27.42
N GLY A 532 -18.16 34.41 28.28
CA GLY A 532 -17.82 33.87 29.61
C GLY A 532 -16.61 32.94 29.65
N ALA A 533 -15.90 32.74 28.53
CA ALA A 533 -14.66 31.97 28.54
C ALA A 533 -13.56 32.72 29.29
N THR A 534 -12.71 31.98 30.02
CA THR A 534 -11.62 32.53 30.84
C THR A 534 -10.29 32.41 30.10
N PRO A 535 -9.57 33.50 29.81
CA PRO A 535 -8.25 33.42 29.19
C PRO A 535 -7.23 32.83 30.18
N LEU A 536 -6.44 31.86 29.72
CA LEU A 536 -5.28 31.30 30.44
C LEU A 536 -4.14 32.31 30.53
N PHE A 537 -3.99 33.14 29.50
CA PHE A 537 -2.98 34.19 29.36
C PHE A 537 -3.43 35.18 28.27
N ASP A 538 -2.71 36.29 28.14
CA ASP A 538 -3.00 37.30 27.13
C ASP A 538 -2.78 36.78 25.71
N ARG A 539 -3.69 37.14 24.79
CA ARG A 539 -3.57 36.76 23.37
C ARG A 539 -2.18 37.12 22.85
N VAL A 540 -1.53 36.13 22.22
CA VAL A 540 -0.22 36.30 21.59
C VAL A 540 -0.44 36.70 20.14
N GLU A 541 0.05 37.89 19.75
CA GLU A 541 -0.04 38.39 18.38
C GLU A 541 1.31 38.21 17.68
N VAL A 542 1.31 37.52 16.54
CA VAL A 542 2.51 37.22 15.75
C VAL A 542 2.48 38.10 14.50
N ASP A 543 3.54 38.88 14.31
CA ASP A 543 3.81 39.63 13.08
C ASP A 543 4.66 38.77 12.13
N GLY A 544 4.03 38.24 11.08
CA GLY A 544 4.67 37.29 10.16
C GLY A 544 5.12 36.00 10.85
N GLU A 545 6.44 35.77 10.92
CA GLU A 545 7.05 34.63 11.63
C GLU A 545 7.93 35.10 12.82
N ASP A 546 7.55 36.19 13.51
CA ASP A 546 8.32 36.75 14.63
C ASP A 546 8.73 35.67 15.67
N PRO A 547 10.04 35.35 15.79
CA PRO A 547 10.52 34.34 16.71
C PRO A 547 10.27 34.69 18.17
N SER A 548 10.17 35.98 18.51
CA SER A 548 9.94 36.41 19.89
C SER A 548 8.52 36.08 20.36
N ALA A 549 7.52 36.39 19.53
CA ALA A 549 6.13 36.00 19.76
C ALA A 549 5.95 34.48 19.81
N LEU A 550 6.63 33.74 18.92
CA LEU A 550 6.57 32.27 18.91
C LEU A 550 7.24 31.64 20.13
N ARG A 551 8.35 32.21 20.63
CA ARG A 551 8.95 31.79 21.91
C ARG A 551 8.06 32.12 23.09
N HIS A 552 7.40 33.28 23.07
CA HIS A 552 6.42 33.63 24.11
C HIS A 552 5.26 32.61 24.14
N TRP A 553 4.73 32.26 22.97
CA TRP A 553 3.72 31.20 22.85
C TRP A 553 4.21 29.85 23.40
N GLN A 554 5.43 29.42 23.05
CA GLN A 554 6.03 28.19 23.58
C GLN A 554 6.17 28.22 25.10
N ALA A 555 6.55 29.36 25.68
CA ALA A 555 6.61 29.52 27.12
C ALA A 555 5.23 29.35 27.78
N GLN A 556 4.16 29.85 27.16
CA GLN A 556 2.80 29.63 27.63
C GLN A 556 2.38 28.15 27.55
N LEU A 557 2.76 27.45 26.47
CA LEU A 557 2.53 26.00 26.36
C LEU A 557 3.26 25.22 27.47
N GLY A 558 4.51 25.61 27.77
CA GLY A 558 5.28 25.04 28.87
C GLY A 558 4.64 25.30 30.23
N ALA A 559 4.09 26.49 30.46
CA ALA A 559 3.34 26.83 31.66
C ALA A 559 2.07 26.00 31.82
N ILE A 560 1.31 25.77 30.73
CA ILE A 560 0.13 24.89 30.73
C ILE A 560 0.51 23.44 31.04
N SER A 561 1.65 22.97 30.53
CA SER A 561 2.03 21.56 30.59
C SER A 561 2.97 21.21 31.75
N GLY A 562 3.43 22.20 32.51
CA GLY A 562 4.45 22.01 33.56
C GLY A 562 5.84 21.65 33.03
N ALA A 563 6.08 21.76 31.72
CA ALA A 563 7.37 21.44 31.10
C ALA A 563 8.23 22.70 31.02
N THR A 564 9.35 22.72 31.73
CA THR A 564 10.24 23.89 31.86
C THR A 564 11.25 24.05 30.71
N THR A 565 11.41 23.04 29.86
CA THR A 565 12.35 23.08 28.73
C THR A 565 11.74 22.43 27.48
N GLN A 566 11.50 23.24 26.46
CA GLN A 566 11.17 22.78 25.11
C GLN A 566 12.16 23.39 24.10
N PRO A 567 12.57 22.64 23.05
CA PRO A 567 13.42 23.19 22.00
C PRO A 567 12.68 24.27 21.21
N ASP A 568 13.37 25.38 20.93
CA ASP A 568 12.83 26.50 20.14
C ASP A 568 12.29 26.01 18.79
N TRP A 569 11.07 26.44 18.44
CA TRP A 569 10.52 26.20 17.10
C TRP A 569 11.24 27.08 16.07
N VAL A 570 12.20 26.49 15.36
CA VAL A 570 12.90 27.13 14.25
C VAL A 570 12.12 26.88 12.95
N PRO A 571 11.88 27.91 12.11
CA PRO A 571 11.31 27.71 10.79
C PRO A 571 12.17 26.73 9.95
N PRO A 572 11.58 25.96 9.02
CA PRO A 572 12.36 25.11 8.13
C PRO A 572 13.42 25.93 7.39
N ALA A 573 14.65 25.42 7.33
CA ALA A 573 15.74 26.08 6.62
C ALA A 573 15.44 26.16 5.11
N TYR A 574 15.95 27.20 4.44
CA TYR A 574 15.89 27.28 2.99
C TYR A 574 16.75 26.19 2.36
N GLY A 575 16.21 25.56 1.31
CA GLY A 575 17.01 24.80 0.35
C GLY A 575 17.77 25.73 -0.59
N ARG A 576 18.76 25.17 -1.29
CA ARG A 576 19.56 25.91 -2.27
C ARG A 576 19.11 25.56 -3.68
N TRP A 577 18.68 26.56 -4.43
CA TRP A 577 18.10 26.37 -5.76
C TRP A 577 18.83 27.21 -6.78
N ARG A 578 18.93 26.72 -8.01
CA ARG A 578 19.57 27.44 -9.12
C ARG A 578 18.52 28.03 -10.04
N LEU A 579 18.58 29.34 -10.30
CA LEU A 579 17.73 29.99 -11.29
C LEU A 579 18.19 29.64 -12.72
N THR A 580 17.57 28.66 -13.37
CA THR A 580 18.01 28.18 -14.70
C THR A 580 17.34 28.91 -15.85
N MET A 581 16.13 29.46 -15.64
CA MET A 581 15.38 30.18 -16.66
C MET A 581 14.75 31.46 -16.13
N ARG A 582 14.77 32.50 -16.97
CA ARG A 582 14.06 33.76 -16.78
C ARG A 582 13.64 34.27 -18.15
N GLN A 583 12.35 34.20 -18.46
CA GLN A 583 11.79 34.60 -19.76
C GLN A 583 10.67 35.61 -19.56
N LEU A 584 10.71 36.74 -20.28
CA LEU A 584 9.59 37.68 -20.35
C LEU A 584 8.47 37.09 -21.22
N LEU A 585 7.26 36.99 -20.69
CA LEU A 585 6.13 36.38 -21.39
C LEU A 585 5.25 37.38 -22.17
N ASN A 586 5.20 38.65 -21.74
CA ASN A 586 4.29 39.64 -22.32
C ASN A 586 4.98 40.87 -22.89
N ALA A 587 5.97 40.65 -23.74
CA ALA A 587 6.60 41.72 -24.49
C ALA A 587 5.54 42.48 -25.33
N GLY A 588 5.54 43.81 -25.20
CA GLY A 588 4.57 44.68 -25.88
C GLY A 588 3.23 44.89 -25.15
N SER A 589 3.02 44.26 -24.00
CA SER A 589 1.83 44.51 -23.18
C SER A 589 1.83 45.92 -22.59
N GLN A 590 0.63 46.49 -22.44
CA GLN A 590 0.39 47.68 -21.61
C GLN A 590 0.44 47.39 -20.10
N GLY A 591 0.54 46.12 -19.70
CA GLY A 591 0.69 45.66 -18.33
C GLY A 591 2.13 45.71 -17.82
N LEU A 592 2.28 45.39 -16.53
CA LEU A 592 3.61 45.19 -15.96
C LEU A 592 4.27 43.93 -16.56
N PRO A 593 5.60 43.93 -16.74
CA PRO A 593 6.34 42.76 -17.21
C PRO A 593 6.05 41.52 -16.38
N SER A 594 5.73 40.40 -17.02
CA SER A 594 5.44 39.12 -16.37
C SER A 594 6.40 38.06 -16.88
N PHE A 595 7.03 37.34 -15.96
CA PHE A 595 8.15 36.44 -16.25
C PHE A 595 7.82 34.99 -15.90
N HIS A 596 8.25 34.07 -16.76
CA HIS A 596 8.36 32.65 -16.47
C HIS A 596 9.76 32.35 -15.95
N LEU A 597 9.83 31.81 -14.73
CA LEU A 597 11.07 31.44 -14.07
C LEU A 597 11.11 29.93 -13.90
N ALA A 598 12.31 29.34 -14.00
CA ALA A 598 12.53 27.95 -13.61
C ALA A 598 13.71 27.86 -12.64
N LEU A 599 13.49 27.11 -11.56
CA LEU A 599 14.46 26.86 -10.51
C LEU A 599 14.69 25.35 -10.37
N GLU A 600 15.95 24.94 -10.38
CA GLU A 600 16.33 23.54 -10.16
C GLU A 600 16.93 23.40 -8.76
N PRO A 601 16.53 22.40 -7.98
CA PRO A 601 17.11 22.23 -6.66
C PRO A 601 18.53 21.72 -6.79
N MET A 602 19.41 22.20 -5.92
CA MET A 602 20.79 21.69 -5.84
C MET A 602 20.86 20.38 -5.04
N ASP A 603 19.82 20.07 -4.25
CA ASP A 603 19.61 18.79 -3.59
C ASP A 603 18.33 18.12 -4.11
N ALA A 604 18.42 16.88 -4.58
CA ALA A 604 17.28 16.13 -5.08
C ALA A 604 16.18 15.90 -4.03
N ALA A 605 16.50 15.98 -2.73
CA ALA A 605 15.51 15.88 -1.65
C ALA A 605 14.47 17.02 -1.68
N ASP A 606 14.80 18.15 -2.29
CA ASP A 606 13.93 19.32 -2.38
C ASP A 606 12.87 19.22 -3.50
N LEU A 607 12.87 18.13 -4.29
CA LEU A 607 11.85 17.83 -5.33
C LEU A 607 10.55 17.23 -4.75
N ALA A 608 10.04 17.80 -3.66
CA ALA A 608 8.86 17.29 -2.95
C ALA A 608 7.78 18.36 -2.75
N TRP A 609 6.91 18.54 -3.75
CA TRP A 609 5.68 19.37 -3.64
C TRP A 609 4.51 18.71 -4.38
N ILE A 610 3.31 19.22 -4.17
CA ILE A 610 2.14 18.89 -4.99
C ILE A 610 1.46 20.16 -5.51
N PRO A 611 0.62 20.08 -6.55
CA PRO A 611 -0.13 21.24 -7.03
C PRO A 611 -0.87 21.96 -5.90
N GLY A 612 -0.74 23.27 -5.88
CA GLY A 612 -1.30 24.16 -4.86
C GLY A 612 -0.33 24.54 -3.74
N ASP A 613 0.80 23.83 -3.59
CA ASP A 613 1.87 24.24 -2.67
C ASP A 613 2.53 25.57 -3.09
N ILE A 614 3.14 26.24 -2.11
CA ILE A 614 3.70 27.59 -2.25
C ILE A 614 5.23 27.54 -2.15
N ALA A 615 5.89 28.28 -3.03
CA ALA A 615 7.32 28.53 -2.95
C ALA A 615 7.57 29.77 -2.09
N GLU A 616 8.30 29.61 -0.99
CA GLU A 616 8.77 30.70 -0.15
C GLU A 616 10.22 31.01 -0.53
N ILE A 617 10.42 32.21 -1.06
CA ILE A 617 11.71 32.71 -1.55
C ILE A 617 12.29 33.67 -0.52
N GLY A 618 13.55 33.46 -0.13
CA GLY A 618 14.35 34.46 0.58
C GLY A 618 14.88 35.49 -0.42
N PRO A 619 14.34 36.72 -0.48
CA PRO A 619 14.80 37.73 -1.42
C PRO A 619 16.06 38.41 -0.90
N HIS A 620 16.84 39.00 -1.81
CA HIS A 620 17.93 39.91 -1.45
C HIS A 620 17.60 41.34 -1.88
N ASN A 621 18.13 42.32 -1.15
CA ASN A 621 18.15 43.71 -1.57
C ASN A 621 18.87 43.86 -2.92
N ALA A 622 18.48 44.86 -3.70
CA ALA A 622 19.20 45.21 -4.92
C ALA A 622 20.67 45.56 -4.59
N PRO A 623 21.67 45.08 -5.35
CA PRO A 623 23.07 45.36 -5.07
C PRO A 623 23.37 46.87 -4.93
N ALA A 624 22.77 47.70 -5.79
CA ALA A 624 22.93 49.15 -5.72
C ALA A 624 22.36 49.77 -4.43
N ALA A 625 21.30 49.20 -3.86
CA ALA A 625 20.73 49.68 -2.60
C ALA A 625 21.65 49.35 -1.41
N VAL A 626 22.26 48.15 -1.41
CA VAL A 626 23.24 47.75 -0.41
C VAL A 626 24.49 48.65 -0.48
N GLU A 627 25.00 48.92 -1.68
CA GLU A 627 26.15 49.84 -1.85
C GLU A 627 25.81 51.27 -1.41
N ALA A 628 24.63 51.78 -1.75
CA ALA A 628 24.19 53.10 -1.32
C ALA A 628 24.09 53.19 0.22
N PHE A 629 23.56 52.15 0.87
CA PHE A 629 23.48 52.08 2.32
C PHE A 629 24.87 52.04 2.97
N LEU A 630 25.76 51.15 2.50
CA LEU A 630 27.15 51.07 2.96
C LEU A 630 27.87 52.41 2.85
N SER A 631 27.70 53.10 1.72
CA SER A 631 28.28 54.43 1.49
C SER A 631 27.70 55.47 2.45
N ALA A 632 26.40 55.45 2.72
CA ALA A 632 25.74 56.41 3.60
C ALA A 632 26.09 56.21 5.08
N THR A 633 26.37 54.98 5.50
CA THR A 633 26.76 54.64 6.88
C THR A 633 28.28 54.64 7.10
N GLY A 634 29.08 54.79 6.04
CA GLY A 634 30.55 54.80 6.11
C GLY A 634 31.17 53.42 6.37
N HIS A 635 30.58 52.34 5.85
CA HIS A 635 31.07 50.97 6.04
C HIS A 635 31.64 50.37 4.76
N THR A 636 32.61 49.46 4.92
CA THR A 636 33.21 48.69 3.81
C THR A 636 32.51 47.36 3.64
N GLY A 637 31.98 47.07 2.44
CA GLY A 637 31.22 45.84 2.18
C GLY A 637 32.02 44.54 2.33
N GLN A 638 33.34 44.56 2.10
CA GLN A 638 34.22 43.40 2.26
C GLN A 638 34.59 43.09 3.71
N THR A 639 34.21 43.94 4.68
CA THR A 639 34.45 43.69 6.10
C THR A 639 33.86 42.34 6.48
N GLN A 640 34.68 41.50 7.10
CA GLN A 640 34.27 40.18 7.59
C GLN A 640 33.55 40.36 8.92
N VAL A 641 32.32 39.86 9.01
CA VAL A 641 31.49 39.91 10.22
C VAL A 641 31.13 38.50 10.64
N ALA A 642 31.07 38.26 11.95
CA ALA A 642 30.66 36.97 12.49
C ALA A 642 29.12 36.87 12.46
N THR A 643 28.60 35.78 11.89
CA THR A 643 27.18 35.43 11.91
C THR A 643 26.99 34.04 12.51
N ASP A 644 25.74 33.69 12.84
CA ASP A 644 25.39 32.33 13.31
C ASP A 644 25.77 31.24 12.29
N THR A 645 25.88 31.61 11.01
CA THR A 645 26.25 30.72 9.89
C THR A 645 27.74 30.75 9.54
N GLY A 646 28.57 31.44 10.34
CA GLY A 646 30.00 31.61 10.12
C GLY A 646 30.39 33.03 9.70
N ILE A 647 31.63 33.19 9.25
CA ILE A 647 32.20 34.48 8.85
C ILE A 647 31.78 34.80 7.42
N ARG A 648 31.16 35.96 7.20
CA ARG A 648 30.64 36.42 5.90
C ARG A 648 31.02 37.88 5.65
N SER A 649 30.95 38.33 4.40
CA SER A 649 31.11 39.76 4.08
C SER A 649 29.89 40.57 4.55
N LEU A 650 30.11 41.78 5.06
CA LEU A 650 29.04 42.68 5.48
C LEU A 650 28.04 42.93 4.34
N ARG A 651 28.53 43.05 3.09
CA ARG A 651 27.68 43.19 1.90
C ARG A 651 26.69 42.03 1.75
N ASP A 652 27.15 40.79 1.86
CA ASP A 652 26.28 39.62 1.69
C ASP A 652 25.26 39.53 2.83
N VAL A 653 25.66 39.88 4.05
CA VAL A 653 24.75 39.92 5.19
C VAL A 653 23.68 41.00 4.98
N LEU A 654 24.06 42.24 4.64
CA LEU A 654 23.11 43.34 4.42
C LEU A 654 22.18 43.10 3.22
N ALA A 655 22.61 42.29 2.24
CA ALA A 655 21.72 41.87 1.16
C ALA A 655 20.50 41.09 1.68
N GLU A 656 20.61 40.41 2.82
CA GLU A 656 19.57 39.59 3.44
C GLU A 656 18.85 40.29 4.61
N ARG A 657 19.17 41.56 4.92
CA ARG A 657 18.59 42.32 6.05
C ARG A 657 17.68 43.46 5.60
N LEU A 658 16.70 43.80 6.44
CA LEU A 658 15.96 45.05 6.28
C LEU A 658 16.90 46.23 6.55
N LEU A 659 16.99 47.13 5.57
CA LEU A 659 17.85 48.31 5.63
C LEU A 659 17.04 49.49 6.20
N PRO A 660 17.38 50.02 7.40
CA PRO A 660 16.73 51.18 7.97
C PRO A 660 17.20 52.48 7.30
N ALA A 661 16.66 53.62 7.72
CA ALA A 661 17.22 54.91 7.31
C ALA A 661 18.67 55.03 7.87
N PRO A 662 19.66 55.49 7.07
CA PRO A 662 21.06 55.54 7.51
C PRO A 662 21.28 56.31 8.83
N ALA A 663 20.45 57.31 9.12
CA ALA A 663 20.51 58.08 10.37
C ALA A 663 20.21 57.25 11.63
N GLU A 664 19.38 56.20 11.53
CA GLU A 664 18.94 55.37 12.67
C GLU A 664 20.04 54.42 13.17
N VAL A 665 21.05 54.19 12.32
CA VAL A 665 22.16 53.26 12.58
C VAL A 665 23.52 53.94 12.54
N ALA A 666 23.55 55.27 12.50
CA ALA A 666 24.78 56.05 12.49
C ALA A 666 25.68 55.68 13.69
N GLY A 667 26.95 55.38 13.41
CA GLY A 667 27.95 55.03 14.42
C GLY A 667 27.91 53.58 14.92
N ARG A 668 26.97 52.75 14.45
CA ARG A 668 26.99 51.30 14.75
C ARG A 668 28.15 50.61 14.05
N THR A 669 28.66 49.53 14.64
CA THR A 669 29.75 48.75 14.04
C THR A 669 29.22 47.74 13.02
N PRO A 670 30.05 47.25 12.07
CA PRO A 670 29.68 46.18 11.15
C PRO A 670 29.07 44.94 11.84
N ASP A 671 29.66 44.46 12.93
CA ASP A 671 29.14 43.33 13.70
C ASP A 671 27.79 43.64 14.36
N ASP A 672 27.60 44.88 14.82
CA ASP A 672 26.32 45.28 15.41
C ASP A 672 25.21 45.34 14.36
N LEU A 673 25.49 45.86 13.17
CA LEU A 673 24.56 45.81 12.03
C LEU A 673 24.21 44.38 11.65
N ALA A 674 25.21 43.51 11.52
CA ALA A 674 25.01 42.11 11.15
C ALA A 674 24.14 41.35 12.15
N ARG A 675 24.26 41.68 13.45
CA ARG A 675 23.54 41.02 14.55
C ARG A 675 22.15 41.60 14.81
N THR A 676 21.99 42.92 14.70
CA THR A 676 20.77 43.61 15.16
C THR A 676 19.74 43.87 14.06
N LEU A 677 20.15 43.95 12.80
CA LEU A 677 19.21 44.19 11.72
C LEU A 677 18.34 42.95 11.45
N PRO A 678 17.00 43.11 11.38
CA PRO A 678 16.13 41.98 11.13
C PRO A 678 16.33 41.43 9.71
N PRO A 679 16.17 40.11 9.50
CA PRO A 679 16.23 39.52 8.17
C PRO A 679 15.10 40.05 7.28
N LEU A 680 15.30 40.03 5.96
CA LEU A 680 14.25 40.33 5.00
C LEU A 680 13.10 39.32 5.11
N PRO A 681 11.85 39.76 4.97
CA PRO A 681 10.71 38.85 4.90
C PRO A 681 10.78 38.04 3.61
N HIS A 682 10.40 36.77 3.72
CA HIS A 682 10.28 35.90 2.55
C HIS A 682 9.14 36.35 1.65
N ARG A 683 9.10 35.82 0.42
CA ARG A 683 8.04 36.11 -0.55
C ARG A 683 7.45 34.82 -1.09
N GLU A 684 6.14 34.75 -1.03
CA GLU A 684 5.34 33.59 -1.41
C GLU A 684 4.95 33.66 -2.89
N TYR A 685 5.03 32.52 -3.58
CA TYR A 685 4.60 32.39 -4.96
C TYR A 685 3.91 31.05 -5.18
N SER A 686 2.74 31.05 -5.83
CA SER A 686 2.07 29.81 -6.25
C SER A 686 2.94 29.06 -7.25
N ILE A 687 3.21 27.79 -6.99
CA ILE A 687 4.05 26.96 -7.86
C ILE A 687 3.30 26.64 -9.15
N ALA A 688 3.94 26.87 -10.29
CA ALA A 688 3.35 26.71 -11.63
C ALA A 688 3.68 25.37 -12.32
N SER A 689 4.42 24.48 -11.66
CA SER A 689 4.87 23.18 -12.18
C SER A 689 4.52 22.01 -11.26
N ILE A 690 4.76 20.79 -11.75
CA ILE A 690 4.67 19.54 -10.98
C ILE A 690 6.07 18.96 -10.76
N PRO A 691 6.32 18.15 -9.72
CA PRO A 691 7.64 17.56 -9.47
C PRO A 691 8.20 16.77 -10.65
N GLU A 692 7.33 16.17 -11.46
CA GLU A 692 7.70 15.40 -12.65
C GLU A 692 8.32 16.26 -13.77
N ASP A 693 8.20 17.58 -13.70
CA ASP A 693 8.91 18.51 -14.59
C ASP A 693 10.41 18.60 -14.24
N GLY A 694 10.84 18.06 -13.09
CA GLY A 694 12.23 18.08 -12.61
C GLY A 694 12.72 19.45 -12.14
N ARG A 695 11.87 20.49 -12.21
CA ARG A 695 12.17 21.87 -11.82
C ARG A 695 10.92 22.58 -11.31
N LEU A 696 11.12 23.53 -10.41
CA LEU A 696 10.07 24.40 -9.90
C LEU A 696 9.91 25.59 -10.84
N GLU A 697 8.70 25.83 -11.34
CA GLU A 697 8.41 26.96 -12.22
C GLU A 697 7.52 27.99 -11.52
N LEU A 698 7.79 29.27 -11.77
CA LEU A 698 7.01 30.40 -11.25
C LEU A 698 6.55 31.30 -12.39
N LEU A 699 5.38 31.93 -12.20
CA LEU A 699 4.88 33.02 -13.06
C LEU A 699 4.80 34.29 -12.20
N VAL A 700 5.70 35.24 -12.46
CA VAL A 700 5.91 36.40 -11.58
C VAL A 700 5.70 37.70 -12.34
N ARG A 701 4.81 38.56 -11.84
CA ARG A 701 4.65 39.93 -12.34
C ARG A 701 5.61 40.86 -11.60
N GLN A 702 6.43 41.60 -12.35
CA GLN A 702 7.38 42.54 -11.78
C GLN A 702 6.64 43.78 -11.27
N THR A 703 6.60 43.92 -9.95
CA THR A 703 5.99 45.07 -9.28
C THR A 703 7.00 46.20 -9.16
N ARG A 704 6.49 47.45 -9.16
CA ARG A 704 7.26 48.67 -8.93
C ARG A 704 6.72 49.38 -7.70
N THR A 705 7.65 49.90 -6.90
CA THR A 705 7.41 50.79 -5.76
C THR A 705 7.96 52.16 -6.11
N ASP A 706 7.68 53.16 -5.28
CA ASP A 706 8.22 54.52 -5.45
C ASP A 706 9.76 54.54 -5.40
N THR A 707 10.36 53.54 -4.75
CA THR A 707 11.80 53.40 -4.55
C THR A 707 12.47 52.43 -5.52
N GLY A 708 11.74 51.82 -6.45
CA GLY A 708 12.29 50.92 -7.47
C GLY A 708 11.43 49.70 -7.76
N PHE A 709 12.04 48.51 -7.83
CA PHE A 709 11.31 47.26 -7.99
C PHE A 709 10.88 46.70 -6.64
N GLY A 710 9.76 45.97 -6.62
CA GLY A 710 9.33 45.26 -5.42
C GLY A 710 10.38 44.23 -4.96
N LEU A 711 10.50 44.04 -3.64
CA LEU A 711 11.57 43.23 -3.04
C LEU A 711 11.70 41.83 -3.66
N GLY A 712 10.60 41.06 -3.69
CA GLY A 712 10.62 39.69 -4.24
C GLY A 712 10.63 39.66 -5.76
N SER A 713 9.68 40.36 -6.38
CA SER A 713 9.50 40.33 -7.83
C SER A 713 10.70 40.93 -8.55
N GLY A 714 11.28 42.03 -8.05
CA GLY A 714 12.51 42.64 -8.52
C GLY A 714 13.74 41.76 -8.34
N TRP A 715 13.87 41.09 -7.17
CA TRP A 715 14.93 40.12 -6.94
C TRP A 715 14.94 39.03 -8.02
N LEU A 716 13.79 38.37 -8.22
CA LEU A 716 13.66 37.23 -9.13
C LEU A 716 13.71 37.60 -10.62
N THR A 717 13.32 38.81 -11.00
CA THR A 717 13.18 39.22 -12.40
C THR A 717 14.30 40.14 -12.88
N SER A 718 15.00 40.84 -11.98
CA SER A 718 16.03 41.81 -12.36
C SER A 718 17.38 41.58 -11.69
N HIS A 719 17.41 41.29 -10.38
CA HIS A 719 18.67 41.38 -9.61
C HIS A 719 19.41 40.05 -9.46
N ALA A 720 18.71 38.94 -9.25
CA ALA A 720 19.36 37.65 -9.13
C ALA A 720 20.04 37.28 -10.47
N PRO A 721 21.28 36.77 -10.46
CA PRO A 721 21.92 36.33 -11.69
C PRO A 721 21.29 35.03 -12.21
N LYS A 722 21.15 34.90 -13.53
CA LYS A 722 20.80 33.61 -14.15
C LYS A 722 21.94 32.62 -13.87
N GLY A 723 21.59 31.43 -13.40
CA GLY A 723 22.53 30.42 -12.87
C GLY A 723 22.94 30.64 -11.40
N GLY A 724 22.50 31.74 -10.79
CA GLY A 724 22.73 32.04 -9.38
C GLY A 724 21.91 31.19 -8.42
N GLU A 725 22.33 31.19 -7.17
CA GLU A 725 21.64 30.52 -6.06
C GLU A 725 20.48 31.38 -5.56
N ILE A 726 19.36 30.72 -5.25
CA ILE A 726 18.14 31.27 -4.67
C ILE A 726 17.81 30.44 -3.43
N ALA A 727 17.64 31.12 -2.30
CA ALA A 727 17.10 30.53 -1.08
C ALA A 727 15.60 30.26 -1.28
N LEU A 728 15.21 28.99 -1.32
CA LEU A 728 13.81 28.58 -1.55
C LEU A 728 13.47 27.43 -0.62
N ARG A 729 12.28 27.49 -0.02
CA ARG A 729 11.63 26.34 0.62
C ARG A 729 10.20 26.18 0.11
N VAL A 730 9.69 24.96 0.15
CA VAL A 730 8.29 24.67 -0.21
C VAL A 730 7.47 24.63 1.06
N ARG A 731 6.38 25.41 1.09
CA ARG A 731 5.36 25.34 2.13
C ARG A 731 4.14 24.61 1.61
N ARG A 732 3.61 23.69 2.43
CA ARG A 732 2.33 23.04 2.13
C ARG A 732 1.17 24.01 2.23
N ASN A 733 0.25 23.92 1.29
CA ASN A 733 -1.00 24.66 1.27
C ASN A 733 -2.20 23.72 1.06
N SER A 734 -2.61 23.06 2.15
CA SER A 734 -3.72 22.10 2.19
C SER A 734 -5.03 22.69 1.66
N ALA A 735 -5.25 23.99 1.89
CA ALA A 735 -6.42 24.73 1.45
C ALA A 735 -6.54 24.90 -0.08
N PHE A 736 -5.47 24.59 -0.84
CA PHE A 736 -5.47 24.67 -2.31
C PHE A 736 -4.97 23.39 -3.01
N HIS A 737 -4.80 22.28 -2.29
CA HIS A 737 -4.45 20.98 -2.90
C HIS A 737 -5.53 20.45 -3.86
N PRO A 738 -5.19 19.55 -4.80
CA PRO A 738 -6.15 18.97 -5.74
C PRO A 738 -7.24 18.13 -5.02
N PRO A 739 -8.41 17.94 -5.65
CA PRO A 739 -9.45 17.06 -5.10
C PRO A 739 -8.96 15.59 -5.08
N ALA A 740 -9.52 14.78 -4.18
CA ALA A 740 -9.06 13.40 -3.94
C ALA A 740 -9.39 12.41 -5.07
N GLY A 741 -10.22 12.79 -6.04
CA GLY A 741 -10.72 11.92 -7.12
C GLY A 741 -10.62 12.53 -8.51
N ASP A 742 -11.24 11.86 -9.47
CA ASP A 742 -11.32 12.26 -10.88
C ASP A 742 -12.48 13.22 -11.18
N GLN A 743 -13.13 13.76 -10.14
CA GLN A 743 -14.24 14.70 -10.28
C GLN A 743 -13.88 15.89 -11.21
N PRO A 744 -14.85 16.45 -11.95
CA PRO A 744 -14.60 17.58 -12.83
C PRO A 744 -13.99 18.78 -12.07
N LEU A 745 -13.19 19.59 -12.76
CA LEU A 745 -12.53 20.73 -12.14
C LEU A 745 -12.72 22.01 -12.96
N ILE A 746 -13.25 23.04 -12.31
CA ILE A 746 -13.36 24.40 -12.83
C ILE A 746 -12.26 25.25 -12.20
N LEU A 747 -11.41 25.85 -13.03
CA LEU A 747 -10.27 26.67 -12.66
C LEU A 747 -10.51 28.08 -13.15
N ILE A 748 -10.53 29.05 -12.23
CA ILE A 748 -10.87 30.44 -12.53
C ILE A 748 -9.72 31.32 -12.07
N GLY A 749 -9.13 32.09 -12.98
CA GLY A 749 -8.08 33.01 -12.57
C GLY A 749 -7.74 34.10 -13.55
N ASN A 750 -7.02 35.09 -13.07
CA ASN A 750 -6.54 36.20 -13.88
C ASN A 750 -5.04 36.45 -13.70
N GLY A 751 -4.40 36.93 -14.77
CA GLY A 751 -2.99 37.29 -14.75
C GLY A 751 -2.07 36.19 -14.20
N THR A 752 -1.30 36.51 -13.16
CA THR A 752 -0.37 35.57 -12.52
C THR A 752 -1.07 34.47 -11.72
N GLY A 753 -2.38 34.60 -11.46
CA GLY A 753 -3.20 33.53 -10.87
C GLY A 753 -3.22 32.24 -11.71
N LEU A 754 -2.85 32.31 -13.00
CA LEU A 754 -2.67 31.13 -13.82
C LEU A 754 -1.59 30.18 -13.29
N ALA A 755 -0.64 30.65 -12.47
CA ALA A 755 0.44 29.83 -11.90
C ALA A 755 -0.08 28.56 -11.21
N GLY A 756 -0.84 28.71 -10.12
CA GLY A 756 -1.37 27.57 -9.37
C GLY A 756 -2.32 26.72 -10.20
N LEU A 757 -3.17 27.35 -11.02
CA LEU A 757 -4.13 26.66 -11.88
C LEU A 757 -3.43 25.78 -12.93
N ARG A 758 -2.34 26.27 -13.51
CA ARG A 758 -1.50 25.53 -14.45
C ARG A 758 -0.93 24.26 -13.81
N ALA A 759 -0.43 24.32 -12.58
CA ALA A 759 0.07 23.13 -11.88
C ALA A 759 -1.04 22.07 -11.70
N HIS A 760 -2.27 22.47 -11.37
CA HIS A 760 -3.41 21.56 -11.29
C HIS A 760 -3.74 20.92 -12.64
N LEU A 761 -3.79 21.70 -13.72
CA LEU A 761 -4.04 21.17 -15.07
C LEU A 761 -2.98 20.15 -15.47
N LYS A 762 -1.69 20.49 -15.28
CA LYS A 762 -0.58 19.58 -15.59
C LYS A 762 -0.70 18.24 -14.87
N ALA A 763 -0.95 18.27 -13.56
CA ALA A 763 -1.11 17.06 -12.77
C ALA A 763 -2.30 16.21 -13.24
N ARG A 764 -3.44 16.86 -13.52
CA ARG A 764 -4.68 16.18 -13.90
C ARG A 764 -4.60 15.56 -15.29
N ILE A 765 -4.12 16.32 -16.27
CA ILE A 765 -3.95 15.83 -17.64
C ILE A 765 -2.95 14.67 -17.67
N ARG A 766 -1.85 14.77 -16.90
CA ARG A 766 -0.89 13.67 -16.76
C ARG A 766 -1.49 12.42 -16.11
N ALA A 767 -2.39 12.59 -15.15
CA ALA A 767 -3.15 11.49 -14.55
C ALA A 767 -4.24 10.91 -15.47
N GLY A 768 -4.51 11.54 -16.61
CA GLY A 768 -5.51 11.14 -17.58
C GLY A 768 -6.92 11.62 -17.25
N HIS A 769 -7.05 12.71 -16.48
CA HIS A 769 -8.32 13.39 -16.22
C HIS A 769 -8.52 14.51 -17.24
N ASP A 770 -9.61 14.42 -18.01
CA ASP A 770 -9.94 15.24 -19.18
C ASP A 770 -11.03 16.29 -18.90
N ARG A 771 -11.93 16.01 -17.94
CA ARG A 771 -12.99 16.91 -17.44
C ARG A 771 -12.44 18.14 -16.71
N ASN A 772 -11.81 19.05 -17.44
CA ASN A 772 -11.21 20.29 -16.93
C ASN A 772 -11.79 21.50 -17.68
N TRP A 773 -12.16 22.53 -16.93
CA TRP A 773 -12.61 23.81 -17.46
C TRP A 773 -11.71 24.93 -16.94
N LEU A 774 -11.04 25.66 -17.83
CA LEU A 774 -10.26 26.85 -17.50
C LEU A 774 -10.99 28.11 -17.95
N ILE A 775 -11.22 29.02 -17.00
CA ILE A 775 -11.66 30.39 -17.25
C ILE A 775 -10.48 31.31 -16.90
N PHE A 776 -9.84 31.89 -17.91
CA PHE A 776 -8.65 32.72 -17.74
C PHE A 776 -8.84 34.12 -18.29
N GLY A 777 -8.37 35.14 -17.56
CA GLY A 777 -8.45 36.52 -18.02
C GLY A 777 -7.19 37.36 -17.85
N GLU A 778 -6.97 38.27 -18.79
CA GLU A 778 -5.89 39.27 -18.72
C GLU A 778 -6.23 40.51 -19.61
N ARG A 779 -5.25 41.36 -19.92
CA ARG A 779 -5.42 42.58 -20.73
C ARG A 779 -5.64 42.26 -22.20
N ASN A 780 -4.63 41.71 -22.87
CA ASN A 780 -4.63 41.52 -24.31
C ASN A 780 -4.28 40.09 -24.70
N ALA A 781 -4.99 39.50 -25.67
CA ALA A 781 -4.70 38.17 -26.15
C ALA A 781 -3.30 38.08 -26.76
N ALA A 782 -2.94 39.06 -27.59
CA ALA A 782 -1.69 39.05 -28.35
C ALA A 782 -0.43 39.05 -27.47
N HIS A 783 -0.49 39.71 -26.31
CA HIS A 783 0.67 39.90 -25.44
C HIS A 783 0.60 39.13 -24.13
N ASP A 784 -0.60 38.93 -23.57
CA ASP A 784 -0.73 38.45 -22.20
C ASP A 784 -1.41 37.09 -22.06
N PHE A 785 -1.67 36.38 -23.17
CA PHE A 785 -2.10 34.98 -23.09
C PHE A 785 -0.91 34.08 -22.77
N TYR A 786 -0.53 34.05 -21.49
CA TYR A 786 0.57 33.25 -20.97
C TYR A 786 0.38 31.76 -21.31
N PHE A 787 1.47 31.09 -21.69
CA PHE A 787 1.48 29.65 -22.01
C PHE A 787 0.47 29.22 -23.09
N ARG A 788 0.15 30.13 -24.03
CA ARG A 788 -0.81 29.90 -25.13
C ARG A 788 -0.64 28.54 -25.81
N ASP A 789 0.58 28.20 -26.22
CA ASP A 789 0.83 26.98 -27.00
C ASP A 789 0.58 25.71 -26.17
N GLU A 790 0.92 25.74 -24.88
CA GLU A 790 0.68 24.63 -23.96
C GLU A 790 -0.82 24.42 -23.71
N ILE A 791 -1.55 25.52 -23.45
CA ILE A 791 -3.00 25.49 -23.22
C ILE A 791 -3.74 25.06 -24.49
N ALA A 792 -3.32 25.54 -25.66
CA ALA A 792 -3.85 25.11 -26.95
C ALA A 792 -3.60 23.61 -27.18
N GLY A 793 -2.41 23.10 -26.82
CA GLY A 793 -2.07 21.68 -26.87
C GLY A 793 -2.96 20.82 -25.96
N TRP A 794 -3.28 21.29 -24.75
CA TRP A 794 -4.22 20.60 -23.85
C TRP A 794 -5.65 20.57 -24.40
N THR A 795 -6.09 21.66 -25.03
CA THR A 795 -7.41 21.72 -25.68
C THR A 795 -7.46 20.75 -26.86
N ALA A 796 -6.44 20.76 -27.73
CA ALA A 796 -6.38 19.90 -28.91
C ALA A 796 -6.27 18.40 -28.58
N SER A 797 -5.65 18.05 -27.45
CA SER A 797 -5.55 16.66 -26.98
C SER A 797 -6.76 16.18 -26.16
N GLY A 798 -7.74 17.05 -25.90
CA GLY A 798 -8.92 16.76 -25.08
C GLY A 798 -8.65 16.74 -23.57
N GLY A 799 -7.45 17.11 -23.13
CA GLY A 799 -7.12 17.24 -21.71
C GLY A 799 -7.74 18.47 -21.04
N LEU A 800 -8.12 19.48 -21.83
CA LEU A 800 -8.89 20.64 -21.40
C LEU A 800 -10.20 20.69 -22.19
N GLU A 801 -11.28 20.19 -21.59
CA GLU A 801 -12.61 20.08 -22.19
C GLU A 801 -13.20 21.45 -22.55
N GLN A 802 -13.04 22.43 -21.67
CA GLN A 802 -13.57 23.77 -21.87
C GLN A 802 -12.53 24.84 -21.54
N LEU A 803 -12.43 25.83 -22.43
CA LEU A 803 -11.55 26.99 -22.28
C LEU A 803 -12.34 28.26 -22.60
N ASP A 804 -12.45 29.15 -21.63
CA ASP A 804 -13.02 30.47 -21.82
C ASP A 804 -12.00 31.55 -21.46
N LEU A 805 -11.86 32.54 -22.35
CA LEU A 805 -10.88 33.62 -22.24
C LEU A 805 -11.54 34.98 -22.10
N ALA A 806 -11.03 35.81 -21.19
CA ALA A 806 -11.49 37.17 -20.95
C ALA A 806 -10.36 38.19 -21.12
N PHE A 807 -10.36 38.94 -22.22
CA PHE A 807 -9.37 39.99 -22.47
C PHE A 807 -10.00 41.38 -22.30
N SER A 808 -9.61 42.07 -21.23
CA SER A 808 -10.26 43.33 -20.80
C SER A 808 -9.98 44.54 -21.70
N ARG A 809 -9.06 44.41 -22.66
CA ARG A 809 -8.60 45.50 -23.55
C ARG A 809 -8.78 45.18 -25.04
N ASP A 810 -9.30 44.00 -25.37
CA ASP A 810 -9.53 43.57 -26.75
C ASP A 810 -11.02 43.78 -27.10
N GLY A 811 -11.36 44.93 -27.68
CA GLY A 811 -12.70 45.18 -28.24
C GLY A 811 -13.84 45.36 -27.22
N GLY A 812 -13.52 45.64 -25.95
CA GLY A 812 -14.47 45.91 -24.87
C GLY A 812 -13.92 45.47 -23.52
N THR A 813 -14.51 45.94 -22.41
CA THR A 813 -14.12 45.51 -21.06
C THR A 813 -14.84 44.22 -20.70
N ARG A 814 -14.11 43.10 -20.68
CA ARG A 814 -14.61 41.78 -20.28
C ARG A 814 -13.66 41.12 -19.29
N TYR A 815 -14.21 40.64 -18.18
CA TYR A 815 -13.48 39.97 -17.10
C TYR A 815 -13.98 38.53 -16.88
N VAL A 816 -13.26 37.78 -16.04
CA VAL A 816 -13.58 36.36 -15.77
C VAL A 816 -14.96 36.17 -15.12
N GLN A 817 -15.40 37.11 -14.27
CA GLN A 817 -16.73 37.08 -13.67
C GLN A 817 -17.85 37.28 -14.71
N ASP A 818 -17.60 38.04 -15.79
CA ASP A 818 -18.58 38.28 -16.85
C ASP A 818 -18.75 37.01 -17.69
N VAL A 819 -17.63 36.32 -17.97
CA VAL A 819 -17.62 35.01 -18.62
C VAL A 819 -18.35 33.97 -17.76
N LEU A 820 -18.02 33.90 -16.47
CA LEU A 820 -18.66 32.98 -15.54
C LEU A 820 -20.17 33.24 -15.42
N ALA A 821 -20.58 34.51 -15.37
CA ALA A 821 -21.98 34.89 -15.31
C ALA A 821 -22.74 34.55 -16.61
N ALA A 822 -22.12 34.72 -17.77
CA ALA A 822 -22.70 34.32 -19.05
C ALA A 822 -22.80 32.79 -19.17
N GLY A 823 -21.87 32.04 -18.56
CA GLY A 823 -21.84 30.58 -18.51
C GLY A 823 -22.58 29.96 -17.31
N ALA A 824 -23.57 30.65 -16.74
CA ALA A 824 -24.24 30.24 -15.50
C ALA A 824 -24.87 28.84 -15.56
N ASP A 825 -25.46 28.45 -16.70
CA ASP A 825 -26.08 27.14 -16.85
C ASP A 825 -25.01 26.03 -16.94
N SER A 826 -23.95 26.24 -17.72
CA SER A 826 -22.79 25.34 -17.72
C SER A 826 -22.18 25.20 -16.33
N LEU A 827 -22.05 26.29 -15.58
CA LEU A 827 -21.56 26.24 -14.20
C LEU A 827 -22.43 25.32 -13.33
N LYS A 828 -23.76 25.47 -13.38
CA LYS A 828 -24.69 24.60 -12.64
C LYS A 828 -24.55 23.14 -13.04
N ASP A 829 -24.45 22.86 -14.34
CA ASP A 829 -24.30 21.49 -14.85
C ASP A 829 -22.99 20.84 -14.38
N TRP A 830 -21.88 21.57 -14.42
CA TRP A 830 -20.61 21.07 -13.91
C TRP A 830 -20.68 20.77 -12.42
N VAL A 831 -21.25 21.68 -11.62
CA VAL A 831 -21.42 21.49 -10.17
C VAL A 831 -22.35 20.32 -9.85
N ALA A 832 -23.44 20.15 -10.60
CA ALA A 832 -24.35 19.00 -10.47
C ALA A 832 -23.65 17.66 -10.77
N ASN A 833 -22.64 17.66 -11.65
CA ASN A 833 -21.77 16.52 -11.91
C ASN A 833 -20.60 16.37 -10.91
N GLY A 834 -20.66 17.04 -9.77
CA GLY A 834 -19.69 16.92 -8.69
C GLY A 834 -18.41 17.73 -8.89
N ALA A 835 -18.43 18.77 -9.74
CA ALA A 835 -17.24 19.59 -9.96
C ALA A 835 -16.72 20.25 -8.68
N ALA A 836 -15.41 20.43 -8.63
CA ALA A 836 -14.78 21.39 -7.73
C ALA A 836 -14.44 22.70 -8.45
N ILE A 837 -14.35 23.79 -7.69
CA ILE A 837 -14.11 25.16 -8.17
C ILE A 837 -12.89 25.72 -7.46
N TYR A 838 -11.89 26.14 -8.24
CA TYR A 838 -10.62 26.65 -7.75
C TYR A 838 -10.43 28.06 -8.31
N VAL A 839 -10.24 29.03 -7.41
CA VAL A 839 -10.05 30.44 -7.79
C VAL A 839 -8.65 30.89 -7.41
N CYS A 840 -7.89 31.43 -8.36
CA CYS A 840 -6.54 31.94 -8.09
C CYS A 840 -6.29 33.26 -8.82
N GLY A 841 -5.64 34.21 -8.14
CA GLY A 841 -5.33 35.53 -8.70
C GLY A 841 -5.61 36.65 -7.71
N SER A 842 -6.06 37.80 -8.22
CA SER A 842 -6.13 39.01 -7.40
C SER A 842 -7.18 38.91 -6.28
N LEU A 843 -6.74 39.12 -5.04
CA LEU A 843 -7.57 39.27 -3.85
C LEU A 843 -8.48 40.51 -3.97
N ALA A 844 -7.93 41.62 -4.46
CA ALA A 844 -8.69 42.83 -4.72
C ALA A 844 -9.41 42.77 -6.08
N GLY A 845 -10.74 42.86 -6.06
CA GLY A 845 -11.57 42.93 -7.26
C GLY A 845 -11.96 41.57 -7.86
N MET A 846 -11.01 40.76 -8.36
CA MET A 846 -11.36 39.53 -9.08
C MET A 846 -12.01 38.48 -8.18
N ALA A 847 -11.36 38.11 -7.08
CA ALA A 847 -11.85 37.06 -6.21
C ALA A 847 -13.24 37.37 -5.59
N PRO A 848 -13.52 38.60 -5.09
CA PRO A 848 -14.85 39.00 -4.65
C PRO A 848 -15.88 38.94 -5.78
N ALA A 849 -15.57 39.47 -6.96
CA ALA A 849 -16.52 39.49 -8.07
C ALA A 849 -16.88 38.08 -8.57
N VAL A 850 -15.90 37.17 -8.62
CA VAL A 850 -16.15 35.75 -8.91
C VAL A 850 -17.02 35.12 -7.81
N HIS A 851 -16.71 35.39 -6.54
CA HIS A 851 -17.49 34.88 -5.42
C HIS A 851 -18.96 35.33 -5.49
N ASP A 852 -19.23 36.60 -5.80
CA ASP A 852 -20.58 37.14 -5.93
C ASP A 852 -21.37 36.44 -7.05
N VAL A 853 -20.72 36.17 -8.19
CA VAL A 853 -21.35 35.41 -9.29
C VAL A 853 -21.64 33.98 -8.86
N LEU A 854 -20.72 33.31 -8.15
CA LEU A 854 -20.94 31.96 -7.63
C LEU A 854 -22.11 31.93 -6.64
N VAL A 855 -22.18 32.88 -5.70
CA VAL A 855 -23.28 32.98 -4.73
C VAL A 855 -24.61 33.22 -5.43
N ARG A 856 -24.66 34.15 -6.40
CA ARG A 856 -25.88 34.44 -7.16
C ARG A 856 -26.35 33.25 -8.00
N THR A 857 -25.43 32.42 -8.49
CA THR A 857 -25.74 31.33 -9.43
C THR A 857 -26.03 30.00 -8.74
N LEU A 858 -25.26 29.66 -7.71
CA LEU A 858 -25.31 28.37 -7.00
C LEU A 858 -26.03 28.45 -5.65
N GLY A 859 -26.15 29.65 -5.07
CA GLY A 859 -26.63 29.86 -3.70
C GLY A 859 -25.50 29.84 -2.66
N ALA A 860 -25.63 30.65 -1.62
CA ALA A 860 -24.64 30.77 -0.55
C ALA A 860 -24.44 29.46 0.22
N ASP A 861 -25.53 28.75 0.53
CA ASP A 861 -25.51 27.52 1.32
C ASP A 861 -24.75 26.39 0.60
N LEU A 862 -25.02 26.21 -0.70
CA LEU A 862 -24.33 25.21 -1.51
C LEU A 862 -22.83 25.53 -1.63
N LEU A 863 -22.49 26.81 -1.84
CA LEU A 863 -21.09 27.22 -1.95
C LEU A 863 -20.33 27.04 -0.63
N GLU A 864 -20.98 27.28 0.50
CA GLU A 864 -20.44 27.01 1.83
C GLU A 864 -20.25 25.50 2.08
N GLN A 865 -21.25 24.68 1.75
CA GLN A 865 -21.13 23.22 1.80
C GLN A 865 -19.99 22.72 0.89
N MET A 866 -19.86 23.28 -0.31
CA MET A 866 -18.75 22.96 -1.20
C MET A 866 -17.39 23.33 -0.59
N ALA A 867 -17.29 24.43 0.15
CA ALA A 867 -16.06 24.79 0.87
C ALA A 867 -15.74 23.77 1.98
N GLU A 868 -16.74 23.37 2.77
CA GLU A 868 -16.61 22.34 3.81
C GLU A 868 -16.18 20.97 3.23
N ASP A 869 -16.76 20.58 2.10
CA ASP A 869 -16.40 19.37 1.34
C ASP A 869 -15.01 19.47 0.68
N GLY A 870 -14.36 20.64 0.72
CA GLY A 870 -13.11 20.91 0.01
C GLY A 870 -13.25 20.97 -1.51
N ARG A 871 -14.47 21.18 -2.03
CA ARG A 871 -14.81 21.38 -3.45
C ARG A 871 -14.84 22.83 -3.89
N TYR A 872 -14.74 23.81 -2.98
CA TYR A 872 -14.49 25.21 -3.31
C TYR A 872 -13.23 25.69 -2.60
N ARG A 873 -12.21 26.11 -3.36
CA ARG A 873 -10.89 26.48 -2.85
C ARG A 873 -10.38 27.76 -3.49
N ARG A 874 -9.60 28.54 -2.74
CA ARG A 874 -9.05 29.83 -3.19
C ARG A 874 -7.58 29.99 -2.82
N ASP A 875 -6.79 30.49 -3.75
CA ASP A 875 -5.41 30.94 -3.54
C ASP A 875 -5.26 32.34 -4.14
N VAL A 876 -5.61 33.36 -3.35
CA VAL A 876 -5.76 34.74 -3.83
C VAL A 876 -4.89 35.68 -2.99
N TYR A 877 -4.29 36.67 -3.67
CA TYR A 877 -3.26 37.55 -3.13
C TYR A 877 -3.30 38.96 -3.71
#